data_AF-A0A5K7X410-F1
#
_entry.id   AF-A0A5K7X410-F1
#
_cell.length_a   1.000
_cell.length_b   1.000
_cell.length_c   1.000
_cell.angle_alpha   90.00
_cell.angle_beta   90.00
_cell.angle_gamma   90.00
#
_symmetry.space_group_name_H-M   'P 1'
#
loop_
_entity.id
_entity.type
_entity.pdbx_description
1 polymer ?
#
loop_
_entity_poly.entity_id
_entity_poly.type
_entity_poly.pdbx_seq_one_letter_code
_entity_poly.pdbx_strand_id
1 'polypeptide(L)'
;MTNFSSAVRFAATKFARPAIALATLGAFALVSVETASAQPAAPNIIVMIMDDLSWNGLSVLMDPNVPNSKSDFYQTPHIGALAQSGMRFSNGYAPTSMCSPTRAALLTGKSPGQLQSTELKDAQPGTDRYMGSFTGLPLTPPTPEFFDPTQLTIPRILKQSNPNYTSGLIGKWHLDIPTTVTPASAGFDYYRDVGVPSQNVDPWGLEALAHEADTFMTQSVNSNTPFFMQYAPKAPHPPIYAKPETRAKYEALPKGAVHKDPGYAAMIEHMDDSVGAVLDRVQELGIADNTYILFTSDHGAALNLSSGYPLRGGKSSILEGGVRVPYIVAGPGIAANTFSDLPVTTMDIFSTVASWGGYTGPVPQGVEGADLNVVLKNGGVLPAGVDHLERQYSEGGEIYVHQPQYMAVGPSTRLIPASFVREGDYKLYRQYGENGAADKYFLYNLKTDIGEAVNVANQNPTIVADLKAKLNNYLAKIDASFAYDVRTNINLTWNAETPGVDTTLWRSLENVDYKARESWTINAGGEAPTRLAAERYQANLSKAAFNFDGGDGMNTRFFHVSDPTARTTTLNPGTNDFDRSMSAQVWFRADDLQGSGILMESGDGTKGMSLTLGNADGVGGSNDLRFRVLGANGEALTLDVPIDRFADPTKDFIQATAVFNDSNTDRYLQLYVNGALVGQINGQLGDAHSLQWDGYDRAGLGNVGGDGLGAAGGSGVQPFTGGFRGEMASAKFNNYALTPANVLASYNSALAPVTFGVKSFGGGATSLASRPSSVAKNSAAVESAAVRIFHERSDRLDQSLTLDAALPANVILRPGAMGSTAQLAAGTLVSSYLFDLDPVGSAGSAVTSSGVITFNQIILGIMFDDASLAATDKILGSIGDYGVTSDRGLTLMGSGSTGDFIKISADRLTLSFRLTAAGDQMQQFRVVTGFMGPGDFNGDGIVNSADLTVWKTAFGTSAAGDANGDGITDGADFMIWQQNNGTGVAYGSSAVASNVTNVAANTTSVAAVPEPSAAAMLLIGMAASAAGIQRRKKAVRIG
;
A
#
# COMPACT_ATOMS: atom_id res chain seq x y z
N MET A 1 -44.92 -56.40 44.24
CA MET A 1 -44.57 -57.65 44.95
C MET A 1 -43.85 -58.56 43.97
N THR A 2 -42.85 -59.31 44.43
CA THR A 2 -42.37 -60.66 43.98
C THR A 2 -42.98 -61.29 42.70
N ASN A 3 -42.25 -61.99 41.82
CA ASN A 3 -40.93 -62.63 42.00
C ASN A 3 -40.15 -62.96 40.69
N PHE A 4 -38.89 -63.39 40.84
CA PHE A 4 -37.94 -63.85 39.80
C PHE A 4 -38.00 -65.36 39.49
N SER A 5 -37.60 -65.77 38.26
CA SER A 5 -36.70 -66.90 37.88
C SER A 5 -36.73 -67.07 36.34
N SER A 6 -35.67 -67.34 35.55
CA SER A 6 -34.39 -68.09 35.65
C SER A 6 -34.51 -69.63 35.59
N ALA A 7 -33.69 -70.39 34.85
CA ALA A 7 -32.61 -70.05 33.89
C ALA A 7 -32.89 -70.66 32.47
N VAL A 8 -32.10 -71.50 31.76
CA VAL A 8 -30.90 -72.33 32.01
C VAL A 8 -29.88 -72.13 30.84
N ARG A 9 -29.08 -73.12 30.41
CA ARG A 9 -27.94 -72.99 29.46
C ARG A 9 -27.79 -74.19 28.49
N PHE A 10 -27.19 -73.92 27.32
CA PHE A 10 -26.25 -74.71 26.50
C PHE A 10 -26.40 -76.25 26.31
N ALA A 11 -26.34 -76.66 25.03
CA ALA A 11 -25.62 -77.85 24.54
C ALA A 11 -25.10 -77.58 23.10
N ALA A 12 -24.05 -78.26 22.62
CA ALA A 12 -23.38 -77.90 21.36
C ALA A 12 -22.83 -79.08 20.54
N THR A 13 -22.92 -78.97 19.20
CA THR A 13 -22.34 -79.86 18.17
C THR A 13 -22.97 -81.28 18.08
N LYS A 14 -22.85 -82.07 17.01
CA LYS A 14 -21.88 -82.07 15.88
C LYS A 14 -22.41 -82.89 14.67
N PHE A 15 -21.69 -82.80 13.53
CA PHE A 15 -21.64 -83.69 12.33
C PHE A 15 -22.46 -83.42 11.05
N ALA A 16 -21.69 -83.38 9.95
CA ALA A 16 -21.90 -83.98 8.61
C ALA A 16 -22.94 -83.44 7.59
N ARG A 17 -22.41 -82.82 6.53
CA ARG A 17 -22.86 -82.91 5.12
C ARG A 17 -22.17 -84.15 4.45
N PRO A 18 -22.51 -84.63 3.23
CA PRO A 18 -23.27 -84.03 2.10
C PRO A 18 -24.46 -84.94 1.63
N ALA A 19 -25.06 -84.92 0.42
CA ALA A 19 -24.77 -84.24 -0.84
C ALA A 19 -25.99 -83.99 -1.77
N ILE A 20 -25.91 -82.88 -2.52
CA ILE A 20 -26.20 -82.67 -3.96
C ILE A 20 -27.15 -83.67 -4.69
N ALA A 21 -28.30 -83.18 -5.17
CA ALA A 21 -28.75 -83.33 -6.57
C ALA A 21 -29.93 -82.38 -6.95
N LEU A 22 -30.03 -82.10 -8.25
CA LEU A 22 -31.04 -81.30 -8.99
C LEU A 22 -32.48 -81.87 -8.91
N ALA A 23 -33.56 -81.18 -9.31
CA ALA A 23 -33.86 -79.73 -9.49
C ALA A 23 -35.34 -79.55 -9.93
N THR A 24 -35.94 -78.40 -9.63
CA THR A 24 -37.15 -77.89 -10.31
C THR A 24 -37.18 -76.37 -10.28
N LEU A 25 -37.46 -75.72 -11.42
CA LEU A 25 -37.68 -74.27 -11.48
C LEU A 25 -39.08 -73.95 -10.97
N GLY A 26 -39.16 -73.15 -9.90
CA GLY A 26 -40.38 -72.48 -9.45
C GLY A 26 -40.13 -70.98 -9.43
N ALA A 27 -40.79 -70.23 -10.31
CA ALA A 27 -40.57 -68.79 -10.45
C ALA A 27 -41.24 -68.00 -9.31
N PHE A 28 -40.55 -67.85 -8.18
CA PHE A 28 -40.89 -66.84 -7.19
C PHE A 28 -40.43 -65.48 -7.68
N ALA A 29 -41.38 -64.56 -7.87
CA ALA A 29 -41.08 -63.14 -8.04
C ALA A 29 -40.53 -62.60 -6.72
N LEU A 30 -39.19 -62.59 -6.60
CA LEU A 30 -38.52 -61.80 -5.58
C LEU A 30 -38.82 -60.34 -5.86
N VAL A 31 -39.76 -59.77 -5.11
CA VAL A 31 -39.82 -58.33 -4.90
C VAL A 31 -38.51 -57.99 -4.20
N SER A 32 -37.55 -57.50 -4.97
CA SER A 32 -36.38 -56.82 -4.42
C SER A 32 -36.89 -55.62 -3.66
N VAL A 33 -37.01 -55.76 -2.34
CA VAL A 33 -36.99 -54.61 -1.45
C VAL A 33 -35.57 -54.06 -1.60
N GLU A 34 -35.41 -53.13 -2.55
CA GLU A 34 -34.33 -52.18 -2.49
C GLU A 34 -34.49 -51.48 -1.15
N THR A 35 -33.66 -51.89 -0.18
CA THR A 35 -33.35 -51.07 0.98
C THR A 35 -32.67 -49.84 0.42
N ALA A 36 -33.48 -48.85 0.05
CA ALA A 36 -33.01 -47.55 -0.41
C ALA A 36 -31.96 -47.11 0.60
N SER A 37 -30.72 -47.00 0.13
CA SER A 37 -29.61 -46.59 0.97
C SER A 37 -29.97 -45.22 1.51
N ALA A 38 -30.33 -45.16 2.80
CA ALA A 38 -30.60 -43.89 3.44
C ALA A 38 -29.36 -43.03 3.20
N GLN A 39 -29.56 -41.85 2.62
CA GLN A 39 -28.48 -40.87 2.53
C GLN A 39 -27.92 -40.72 3.95
N PRO A 40 -26.60 -40.85 4.16
CA PRO A 40 -26.02 -40.71 5.48
C PRO A 40 -26.55 -39.43 6.11
N ALA A 41 -27.16 -39.53 7.29
CA ALA A 41 -27.69 -38.37 7.98
C ALA A 41 -26.56 -37.36 8.13
N ALA A 42 -26.77 -36.11 7.70
CA ALA A 42 -25.71 -35.11 7.65
C ALA A 42 -24.96 -35.06 9.00
N PRO A 43 -23.61 -35.04 9.00
CA PRO A 43 -22.84 -35.28 10.20
C PRO A 43 -23.00 -34.13 11.19
N ASN A 44 -22.95 -34.47 12.49
CA ASN A 44 -22.76 -33.47 13.53
C ASN A 44 -21.30 -33.00 13.51
N ILE A 45 -21.06 -31.75 13.85
CA ILE A 45 -19.74 -31.12 13.77
C ILE A 45 -19.49 -30.32 15.05
N ILE A 46 -18.46 -30.69 15.79
CA ILE A 46 -18.03 -29.99 17.01
C ILE A 46 -16.65 -29.39 16.77
N VAL A 47 -16.52 -28.07 16.92
CA VAL A 47 -15.25 -27.34 16.89
C VAL A 47 -14.99 -26.81 18.30
N MET A 48 -14.05 -27.43 18.99
CA MET A 48 -13.58 -27.04 20.31
C MET A 48 -12.39 -26.08 20.17
N ILE A 49 -12.54 -24.84 20.64
CA ILE A 49 -11.49 -23.81 20.56
C ILE A 49 -11.17 -23.20 21.93
N MET A 50 -10.03 -23.61 22.48
CA MET A 50 -9.52 -23.14 23.77
C MET A 50 -8.90 -21.75 23.65
N ASP A 51 -8.62 -21.13 24.80
CA ASP A 51 -8.23 -19.71 24.93
C ASP A 51 -6.88 -19.58 25.67
N ASP A 52 -5.82 -19.16 24.99
CA ASP A 52 -4.42 -19.13 25.51
C ASP A 52 -3.77 -20.52 25.78
N LEU A 53 -4.05 -21.56 24.99
CA LEU A 53 -3.44 -22.90 25.14
C LEU A 53 -2.23 -23.13 24.20
N SER A 54 -1.04 -23.39 24.75
CA SER A 54 0.18 -23.67 23.97
C SER A 54 0.18 -25.04 23.29
N TRP A 55 0.94 -25.19 22.20
CA TRP A 55 1.14 -26.44 21.45
C TRP A 55 1.47 -27.67 22.32
N ASN A 56 2.26 -27.48 23.37
CA ASN A 56 2.67 -28.50 24.35
C ASN A 56 1.82 -28.49 25.64
N GLY A 57 0.73 -27.72 25.70
CA GLY A 57 -0.06 -27.46 26.92
C GLY A 57 -0.96 -28.60 27.39
N LEU A 58 -0.81 -29.80 26.81
CA LEU A 58 -1.60 -31.00 27.07
C LEU A 58 -0.67 -32.15 27.48
N SER A 59 -1.17 -33.20 28.13
CA SER A 59 -0.40 -34.45 28.30
C SER A 59 -0.24 -35.26 26.99
N VAL A 60 -0.79 -34.76 25.88
CA VAL A 60 -0.78 -35.35 24.54
C VAL A 60 0.53 -35.03 23.82
N LEU A 61 1.22 -36.05 23.31
CA LEU A 61 2.39 -35.89 22.46
C LEU A 61 1.97 -35.48 21.03
N MET A 62 2.01 -34.17 20.75
CA MET A 62 1.60 -33.60 19.45
C MET A 62 2.53 -33.92 18.28
N ASP A 63 3.83 -34.17 18.51
CA ASP A 63 4.79 -34.65 17.52
C ASP A 63 5.57 -35.85 18.11
N PRO A 64 5.50 -37.05 17.51
CA PRO A 64 6.21 -38.21 18.02
C PRO A 64 7.75 -38.08 17.98
N ASN A 65 8.28 -37.12 17.21
CA ASN A 65 9.72 -36.88 17.07
C ASN A 65 10.25 -35.81 18.04
N VAL A 66 9.38 -35.06 18.72
CA VAL A 66 9.75 -33.98 19.65
C VAL A 66 9.23 -34.32 21.05
N PRO A 67 10.02 -34.95 21.94
CA PRO A 67 9.56 -35.43 23.24
C PRO A 67 8.91 -34.36 24.15
N ASN A 68 9.24 -33.09 23.92
CA ASN A 68 8.73 -31.92 24.64
C ASN A 68 7.48 -31.29 23.97
N SER A 69 6.87 -31.93 22.96
CA SER A 69 5.59 -31.52 22.36
C SER A 69 4.37 -31.91 23.21
N LYS A 70 4.58 -32.07 24.52
CA LYS A 70 3.58 -32.36 25.54
C LYS A 70 4.05 -31.76 26.86
N SER A 71 3.14 -31.65 27.81
CA SER A 71 3.47 -31.28 29.17
C SER A 71 4.17 -32.42 29.91
N ASP A 72 5.09 -32.02 30.79
CA ASP A 72 5.73 -32.85 31.79
C ASP A 72 5.07 -32.74 33.18
N PHE A 73 3.95 -32.03 33.28
CA PHE A 73 3.24 -31.77 34.55
C PHE A 73 1.71 -31.81 34.45
N TYR A 74 1.12 -31.17 33.42
CA TYR A 74 -0.34 -31.13 33.23
C TYR A 74 -0.91 -32.51 32.87
N GLN A 75 -2.14 -32.80 33.30
CA GLN A 75 -2.84 -34.05 33.02
C GLN A 75 -4.12 -33.75 32.24
N THR A 76 -4.23 -34.29 31.02
CA THR A 76 -5.39 -34.09 30.13
C THR A 76 -5.84 -35.44 29.54
N PRO A 77 -6.38 -36.37 30.35
CA PRO A 77 -6.80 -37.70 29.91
C PRO A 77 -7.92 -37.72 28.86
N HIS A 78 -8.89 -36.82 28.90
CA HIS A 78 -10.05 -36.82 27.98
C HIS A 78 -9.65 -36.35 26.58
N ILE A 79 -8.92 -35.24 26.47
CA ILE A 79 -8.27 -34.80 25.22
C ILE A 79 -7.22 -35.84 24.77
N GLY A 80 -6.61 -36.55 25.72
CA GLY A 80 -5.75 -37.71 25.46
C GLY A 80 -6.46 -38.90 24.82
N ALA A 81 -7.73 -39.14 25.15
CA ALA A 81 -8.58 -40.14 24.49
C ALA A 81 -9.01 -39.68 23.09
N LEU A 82 -9.37 -38.41 22.92
CA LEU A 82 -9.67 -37.80 21.61
C LEU A 82 -8.47 -37.89 20.65
N ALA A 83 -7.26 -37.65 21.14
CA ALA A 83 -6.02 -37.80 20.38
C ALA A 83 -5.66 -39.27 20.03
N GLN A 84 -6.26 -40.24 20.72
CA GLN A 84 -6.12 -41.67 20.41
C GLN A 84 -7.22 -42.18 19.47
N SER A 85 -8.42 -41.59 19.48
CA SER A 85 -9.51 -41.96 18.55
C SER A 85 -9.38 -41.27 17.19
N GLY A 86 -8.61 -40.19 17.07
CA GLY A 86 -8.41 -39.44 15.83
C GLY A 86 -6.95 -39.27 15.38
N MET A 87 -6.70 -38.15 14.68
CA MET A 87 -5.44 -37.71 14.10
C MET A 87 -4.95 -36.44 14.79
N ARG A 88 -3.65 -36.35 15.09
CA ARG A 88 -2.98 -35.10 15.52
C ARG A 88 -2.28 -34.43 14.34
N PHE A 89 -2.26 -33.10 14.28
CA PHE A 89 -1.35 -32.37 13.40
C PHE A 89 -0.24 -31.75 14.25
N SER A 90 1.02 -32.07 13.95
CA SER A 90 2.15 -31.51 14.69
C SER A 90 2.45 -30.06 14.30
N ASN A 91 2.00 -29.64 13.11
CA ASN A 91 2.18 -28.32 12.50
C ASN A 91 0.84 -27.56 12.35
N GLY A 92 0.01 -27.53 13.40
CA GLY A 92 -1.23 -26.73 13.43
C GLY A 92 -0.99 -25.27 13.86
N TYR A 93 -1.55 -24.31 13.11
CA TYR A 93 -1.32 -22.87 13.28
C TYR A 93 -2.60 -22.03 13.43
N ALA A 94 -2.63 -21.20 14.47
CA ALA A 94 -3.45 -20.00 14.48
C ALA A 94 -2.92 -18.98 13.44
N PRO A 95 -3.78 -18.27 12.69
CA PRO A 95 -3.39 -17.32 11.66
C PRO A 95 -2.89 -15.97 12.22
N THR A 96 -2.90 -15.80 13.56
CA THR A 96 -2.13 -14.80 14.31
C THR A 96 -2.03 -15.23 15.78
N SER A 97 -1.38 -14.44 16.65
CA SER A 97 -1.08 -14.81 18.04
C SER A 97 -2.08 -14.27 19.10
N MET A 98 -3.30 -13.91 18.67
CA MET A 98 -4.28 -13.14 19.46
C MET A 98 -5.74 -13.61 19.27
N CYS A 99 -6.57 -13.47 20.30
CA CYS A 99 -7.86 -14.17 20.43
C CYS A 99 -8.90 -13.82 19.34
N SER A 100 -9.37 -12.56 19.33
CA SER A 100 -10.40 -12.08 18.38
C SER A 100 -10.04 -12.31 16.90
N PRO A 101 -8.83 -11.94 16.43
CA PRO A 101 -8.50 -12.10 15.01
C PRO A 101 -8.51 -13.58 14.56
N THR A 102 -8.00 -14.52 15.38
CA THR A 102 -8.13 -15.96 15.06
C THR A 102 -9.58 -16.44 15.07
N ARG A 103 -10.41 -15.97 16.01
CA ARG A 103 -11.84 -16.35 16.09
C ARG A 103 -12.64 -15.86 14.88
N ALA A 104 -12.34 -14.67 14.36
CA ALA A 104 -12.91 -14.16 13.11
C ALA A 104 -12.45 -14.99 11.90
N ALA A 105 -11.16 -15.32 11.87
CA ALA A 105 -10.55 -16.12 10.80
C ALA A 105 -11.09 -17.55 10.73
N LEU A 106 -11.27 -18.23 11.87
CA LEU A 106 -11.91 -19.54 11.95
C LEU A 106 -13.34 -19.51 11.40
N LEU A 107 -14.13 -18.49 11.78
CA LEU A 107 -15.53 -18.41 11.38
C LEU A 107 -15.72 -18.20 9.88
N THR A 108 -14.74 -17.61 9.18
CA THR A 108 -14.88 -17.13 7.80
C THR A 108 -13.94 -17.80 6.80
N GLY A 109 -12.92 -18.51 7.28
CA GLY A 109 -11.86 -19.11 6.46
C GLY A 109 -10.89 -18.10 5.85
N LYS A 110 -10.88 -16.85 6.35
CA LYS A 110 -10.09 -15.72 5.84
C LYS A 110 -9.01 -15.32 6.84
N SER A 111 -7.90 -14.77 6.39
CA SER A 111 -6.84 -14.28 7.28
C SER A 111 -7.28 -13.04 8.07
N PRO A 112 -6.72 -12.83 9.27
CA PRO A 112 -6.83 -11.56 10.00
C PRO A 112 -6.52 -10.35 9.13
N GLY A 113 -5.53 -10.45 8.24
CA GLY A 113 -5.15 -9.41 7.27
C GLY A 113 -6.26 -9.10 6.27
N GLN A 114 -6.80 -10.12 5.57
CA GLN A 114 -7.88 -9.93 4.59
C GLN A 114 -9.18 -9.42 5.23
N LEU A 115 -9.40 -9.75 6.51
CA LEU A 115 -10.53 -9.26 7.31
C LEU A 115 -10.30 -7.84 7.86
N GLN A 116 -9.10 -7.26 7.72
CA GLN A 116 -8.62 -6.06 8.45
C GLN A 116 -8.76 -6.16 9.98
N SER A 117 -9.04 -7.37 10.48
CA SER A 117 -9.33 -7.69 11.86
C SER A 117 -8.13 -8.44 12.41
N THR A 118 -7.05 -7.70 12.68
CA THR A 118 -5.74 -8.20 13.14
C THR A 118 -5.51 -8.04 14.64
N GLU A 119 -6.30 -7.21 15.34
CA GLU A 119 -6.22 -6.93 16.79
C GLU A 119 -7.50 -7.34 17.54
N LEU A 120 -7.39 -7.47 18.87
CA LEU A 120 -8.48 -7.69 19.82
C LEU A 120 -9.59 -6.63 19.71
N LYS A 121 -10.84 -7.03 20.00
CA LYS A 121 -12.00 -6.11 20.00
C LYS A 121 -12.26 -5.41 21.33
N ASP A 122 -11.56 -5.82 22.40
CA ASP A 122 -11.53 -5.08 23.66
C ASP A 122 -10.39 -4.03 23.73
N ALA A 123 -9.65 -3.85 22.63
CA ALA A 123 -8.67 -2.78 22.42
C ALA A 123 -9.33 -1.54 21.78
N GLN A 124 -10.12 -0.82 22.57
CA GLN A 124 -10.73 0.46 22.16
C GLN A 124 -9.65 1.50 21.79
N PRO A 125 -9.80 2.25 20.68
CA PRO A 125 -8.97 3.42 20.41
C PRO A 125 -9.03 4.42 21.58
N GLY A 126 -7.88 4.88 22.07
CA GLY A 126 -7.80 5.88 23.14
C GLY A 126 -7.86 5.35 24.58
N THR A 127 -7.97 4.03 24.85
CA THR A 127 -8.11 3.51 26.22
C THR A 127 -6.81 2.96 26.84
N ASP A 128 -5.68 3.62 26.60
CA ASP A 128 -4.34 3.43 27.20
C ASP A 128 -3.67 2.04 27.14
N ARG A 129 -4.41 0.95 26.86
CA ARG A 129 -4.01 -0.46 26.96
C ARG A 129 -2.72 -0.82 26.21
N TYR A 130 -2.43 -0.09 25.13
CA TYR A 130 -1.12 -0.09 24.46
C TYR A 130 -0.51 1.31 24.28
N MET A 131 -1.32 2.39 24.37
CA MET A 131 -0.86 3.77 24.20
C MET A 131 -0.02 4.28 25.40
N GLY A 132 -0.32 3.83 26.63
CA GLY A 132 0.25 4.38 27.86
C GLY A 132 1.64 3.86 28.26
N SER A 133 2.33 3.05 27.44
CA SER A 133 3.60 2.40 27.85
C SER A 133 4.70 2.33 26.79
N PHE A 134 4.43 2.72 25.54
CA PHE A 134 5.40 2.65 24.43
C PHE A 134 5.44 3.94 23.62
N THR A 135 5.42 5.09 24.30
CA THR A 135 5.58 6.43 23.73
C THR A 135 7.01 6.65 23.22
N GLY A 136 7.33 5.97 22.10
CA GLY A 136 8.64 5.98 21.44
C GLY A 136 8.61 5.44 19.99
N LEU A 137 8.32 6.32 19.04
CA LEU A 137 8.69 6.32 17.61
C LEU A 137 7.66 5.71 16.60
N PRO A 138 7.65 6.05 15.27
CA PRO A 138 6.45 6.48 14.54
C PRO A 138 5.82 5.38 13.69
N LEU A 139 5.26 4.38 14.36
CA LEU A 139 4.39 3.38 13.73
C LEU A 139 3.14 3.24 14.60
N THR A 140 2.04 3.89 14.23
CA THR A 140 0.75 3.58 14.84
C THR A 140 0.26 2.22 14.33
N PRO A 141 -0.26 1.34 15.21
CA PRO A 141 -0.93 0.12 14.79
C PRO A 141 -2.21 0.47 14.03
N PRO A 142 -2.63 -0.31 13.02
CA PRO A 142 -3.94 -0.15 12.42
C PRO A 142 -5.04 -0.42 13.46
N THR A 143 -6.06 0.43 13.47
CA THR A 143 -7.21 0.31 14.38
C THR A 143 -7.92 -1.05 14.18
N PRO A 144 -8.40 -1.71 15.26
CA PRO A 144 -9.13 -2.96 15.10
C PRO A 144 -10.45 -2.70 14.37
N GLU A 145 -10.58 -3.17 13.12
CA GLU A 145 -11.86 -3.09 12.41
C GLU A 145 -12.93 -3.93 13.12
N PHE A 146 -14.19 -3.50 13.02
CA PHE A 146 -15.32 -4.24 13.56
C PHE A 146 -15.52 -5.56 12.78
N PHE A 147 -15.97 -6.62 13.45
CA PHE A 147 -16.35 -7.84 12.72
C PHE A 147 -17.59 -7.57 11.88
N ASP A 148 -17.45 -7.59 10.55
CA ASP A 148 -18.57 -7.44 9.63
C ASP A 148 -19.56 -8.62 9.76
N PRO A 149 -20.80 -8.38 10.24
CA PRO A 149 -21.79 -9.44 10.42
C PRO A 149 -22.36 -9.98 9.10
N THR A 150 -22.05 -9.36 7.95
CA THR A 150 -22.50 -9.81 6.63
C THR A 150 -21.60 -10.89 6.01
N GLN A 151 -20.40 -11.11 6.57
CA GLN A 151 -19.47 -12.14 6.12
C GLN A 151 -20.11 -13.53 6.03
N LEU A 152 -19.65 -14.34 5.06
CA LEU A 152 -20.01 -15.74 4.99
C LEU A 152 -19.28 -16.50 6.10
N THR A 153 -20.04 -17.02 7.06
CA THR A 153 -19.51 -17.74 8.23
C THR A 153 -19.81 -19.24 8.18
N ILE A 154 -19.16 -20.05 9.03
CA ILE A 154 -19.44 -21.49 9.18
C ILE A 154 -20.94 -21.78 9.36
N PRO A 155 -21.68 -21.16 10.31
CA PRO A 155 -23.14 -21.35 10.41
C PRO A 155 -23.90 -21.01 9.12
N ARG A 156 -23.48 -19.96 8.39
CA ARG A 156 -24.13 -19.52 7.15
C ARG A 156 -23.88 -20.49 5.99
N ILE A 157 -22.64 -20.95 5.76
CA ILE A 157 -22.33 -21.88 4.66
C ILE A 157 -22.90 -23.29 4.90
N LEU A 158 -22.94 -23.75 6.16
CA LEU A 158 -23.63 -24.99 6.53
C LEU A 158 -25.12 -24.93 6.19
N LYS A 159 -25.81 -23.84 6.56
CA LYS A 159 -27.24 -23.65 6.25
C LYS A 159 -27.52 -23.44 4.76
N GLN A 160 -26.58 -22.86 4.00
CA GLN A 160 -26.65 -22.82 2.54
C GLN A 160 -26.53 -24.21 1.90
N SER A 161 -25.76 -25.11 2.51
CA SER A 161 -25.56 -26.49 2.03
C SER A 161 -26.70 -27.42 2.42
N ASN A 162 -27.17 -27.30 3.67
CA ASN A 162 -28.30 -28.04 4.22
C ASN A 162 -29.02 -27.15 5.26
N PRO A 163 -30.23 -26.62 4.94
CA PRO A 163 -30.92 -25.65 5.81
C PRO A 163 -31.45 -26.26 7.12
N ASN A 164 -31.31 -27.58 7.32
CA ASN A 164 -31.68 -28.25 8.58
C ASN A 164 -30.56 -28.19 9.63
N TYR A 165 -29.39 -27.61 9.33
CA TYR A 165 -28.32 -27.41 10.33
C TYR A 165 -28.73 -26.38 11.38
N THR A 166 -28.83 -26.84 12.63
CA THR A 166 -28.85 -25.95 13.80
C THR A 166 -27.42 -25.63 14.24
N SER A 167 -27.18 -24.43 14.77
CA SER A 167 -25.84 -23.91 15.05
C SER A 167 -25.74 -23.24 16.42
N GLY A 168 -24.81 -23.73 17.24
CA GLY A 168 -24.60 -23.32 18.63
C GLY A 168 -23.21 -22.74 18.88
N LEU A 169 -23.13 -21.60 19.57
CA LEU A 169 -21.88 -21.06 20.15
C LEU A 169 -21.94 -21.12 21.68
N ILE A 170 -21.01 -21.80 22.31
CA ILE A 170 -21.04 -22.05 23.76
C ILE A 170 -19.71 -21.64 24.36
N GLY A 171 -19.67 -20.43 24.93
CA GLY A 171 -18.49 -19.78 25.50
C GLY A 171 -18.13 -18.44 24.83
N LYS A 172 -16.83 -18.16 24.75
CA LYS A 172 -16.23 -16.88 24.36
C LYS A 172 -16.45 -16.53 22.88
N TRP A 173 -17.27 -15.49 22.65
CA TRP A 173 -17.46 -14.82 21.37
C TRP A 173 -16.27 -13.92 21.01
N HIS A 174 -16.14 -12.77 21.67
CA HIS A 174 -14.99 -11.85 21.59
C HIS A 174 -14.71 -11.25 20.19
N LEU A 175 -15.76 -11.08 19.38
CA LEU A 175 -15.71 -10.40 18.07
C LEU A 175 -16.48 -9.06 18.07
N ASP A 176 -16.99 -8.67 19.24
CA ASP A 176 -17.75 -7.45 19.46
C ASP A 176 -16.91 -6.36 20.14
N ILE A 177 -17.03 -5.14 19.62
CA ILE A 177 -16.82 -3.91 20.39
C ILE A 177 -18.19 -3.56 20.99
N PRO A 178 -18.31 -3.16 22.27
CA PRO A 178 -19.58 -3.18 23.00
C PRO A 178 -20.77 -2.59 22.24
N THR A 179 -21.83 -3.41 22.11
CA THR A 179 -23.18 -3.16 21.56
C THR A 179 -23.45 -3.34 20.05
N THR A 180 -22.46 -3.62 19.18
CA THR A 180 -22.72 -3.63 17.71
C THR A 180 -22.92 -5.02 17.05
N VAL A 181 -22.28 -6.09 17.54
CA VAL A 181 -22.21 -7.39 16.84
C VAL A 181 -22.52 -8.55 17.79
N THR A 182 -23.27 -9.56 17.34
CA THR A 182 -23.65 -10.73 18.16
C THR A 182 -23.43 -12.06 17.42
N PRO A 183 -23.34 -13.21 18.12
CA PRO A 183 -23.28 -14.53 17.47
C PRO A 183 -24.47 -14.79 16.53
N ALA A 184 -25.68 -14.32 16.88
CA ALA A 184 -26.84 -14.41 16.01
C ALA A 184 -26.67 -13.63 14.70
N SER A 185 -26.04 -12.45 14.74
CA SER A 185 -25.69 -11.71 13.52
C SER A 185 -24.66 -12.44 12.64
N ALA A 186 -23.80 -13.27 13.25
CA ALA A 186 -22.91 -14.19 12.54
C ALA A 186 -23.58 -15.52 12.12
N GLY A 187 -24.88 -15.70 12.36
CA GLY A 187 -25.68 -16.81 11.85
C GLY A 187 -25.89 -17.98 12.82
N PHE A 188 -25.44 -17.89 14.08
CA PHE A 188 -25.74 -18.89 15.12
C PHE A 188 -27.22 -18.82 15.57
N ASP A 189 -27.89 -19.97 15.72
CA ASP A 189 -29.28 -20.04 16.21
C ASP A 189 -29.36 -19.93 17.74
N TYR A 190 -28.35 -20.49 18.40
CA TYR A 190 -28.23 -20.57 19.85
C TYR A 190 -26.84 -20.07 20.26
N TYR A 191 -26.78 -19.23 21.29
CA TYR A 191 -25.51 -18.79 21.85
C TYR A 191 -25.61 -18.55 23.34
N ARG A 192 -24.58 -18.98 24.09
CA ARG A 192 -24.49 -18.80 25.55
C ARG A 192 -23.05 -18.55 25.98
N ASP A 193 -22.90 -17.61 26.90
CA ASP A 193 -21.70 -17.41 27.70
C ASP A 193 -22.17 -17.27 29.15
N VAL A 194 -21.76 -18.20 30.01
CA VAL A 194 -22.21 -18.30 31.41
C VAL A 194 -21.40 -17.41 32.38
N GLY A 195 -20.38 -16.70 31.88
CA GLY A 195 -19.53 -15.83 32.70
C GLY A 195 -18.57 -16.62 33.59
N VAL A 196 -18.50 -16.27 34.88
CA VAL A 196 -17.74 -17.00 35.90
C VAL A 196 -18.64 -17.16 37.15
N PRO A 197 -19.39 -18.27 37.27
CA PRO A 197 -20.33 -18.45 38.38
C PRO A 197 -19.66 -18.54 39.75
N SER A 198 -18.51 -19.22 39.85
CA SER A 198 -17.72 -19.29 41.08
C SER A 198 -16.27 -19.71 40.83
N GLN A 199 -15.32 -18.84 41.17
CA GLN A 199 -13.86 -19.06 40.96
C GLN A 199 -13.31 -20.36 41.56
N ASN A 200 -13.96 -20.89 42.61
CA ASN A 200 -13.48 -22.02 43.41
C ASN A 200 -14.43 -23.24 43.38
N VAL A 201 -15.57 -23.16 42.68
CA VAL A 201 -16.58 -24.25 42.62
C VAL A 201 -16.89 -24.62 41.18
N ASP A 202 -17.10 -23.64 40.29
CA ASP A 202 -17.20 -23.83 38.85
C ASP A 202 -16.25 -22.83 38.15
N PRO A 203 -14.93 -23.10 38.17
CA PRO A 203 -13.92 -22.21 37.60
C PRO A 203 -14.21 -21.94 36.13
N TRP A 204 -14.21 -20.67 35.72
CA TRP A 204 -14.59 -20.23 34.37
C TRP A 204 -15.99 -20.66 33.87
N GLY A 205 -16.85 -21.20 34.73
CA GLY A 205 -18.17 -21.70 34.33
C GLY A 205 -18.10 -22.98 33.48
N LEU A 206 -17.04 -23.77 33.62
CA LEU A 206 -16.76 -24.95 32.81
C LEU A 206 -17.80 -26.07 32.95
N GLU A 207 -18.36 -26.28 34.15
CA GLU A 207 -19.47 -27.23 34.34
C GLU A 207 -20.76 -26.70 33.71
N ALA A 208 -21.06 -25.40 33.91
CA ALA A 208 -22.22 -24.77 33.29
C ALA A 208 -22.14 -24.71 31.75
N LEU A 209 -20.95 -24.49 31.16
CA LEU A 209 -20.72 -24.55 29.71
C LEU A 209 -20.92 -25.97 29.16
N ALA A 210 -20.43 -26.99 29.85
CA ALA A 210 -20.66 -28.38 29.47
C ALA A 210 -22.15 -28.75 29.53
N HIS A 211 -22.91 -28.24 30.51
CA HIS A 211 -24.35 -28.46 30.60
C HIS A 211 -25.16 -27.74 29.51
N GLU A 212 -24.79 -26.52 29.11
CA GLU A 212 -25.41 -25.84 27.96
C GLU A 212 -25.07 -26.58 26.64
N ALA A 213 -23.88 -27.18 26.54
CA ALA A 213 -23.49 -28.03 25.41
C ALA A 213 -24.28 -29.34 25.33
N ASP A 214 -24.45 -30.07 26.45
CA ASP A 214 -25.40 -31.17 26.54
C ASP A 214 -26.81 -30.71 26.10
N THR A 215 -27.30 -29.61 26.66
CA THR A 215 -28.63 -29.08 26.38
C THR A 215 -28.83 -28.83 24.87
N PHE A 216 -27.86 -28.20 24.20
CA PHE A 216 -27.89 -27.97 22.75
C PHE A 216 -27.83 -29.28 21.93
N MET A 217 -26.91 -30.20 22.26
CA MET A 217 -26.78 -31.48 21.56
C MET A 217 -28.04 -32.36 21.73
N THR A 218 -28.52 -32.49 22.97
CA THR A 218 -29.74 -33.24 23.32
C THR A 218 -30.98 -32.66 22.63
N GLN A 219 -31.13 -31.34 22.55
CA GLN A 219 -32.23 -30.71 21.80
C GLN A 219 -32.13 -30.98 20.29
N SER A 220 -30.93 -30.93 19.72
CA SER A 220 -30.69 -31.19 18.29
C SER A 220 -30.99 -32.65 17.92
N VAL A 221 -30.53 -33.61 18.72
CA VAL A 221 -30.81 -35.05 18.54
C VAL A 221 -32.30 -35.34 18.69
N ASN A 222 -32.96 -34.80 19.72
CA ASN A 222 -34.41 -34.96 19.91
C ASN A 222 -35.25 -34.32 18.78
N SER A 223 -34.72 -33.30 18.11
CA SER A 223 -35.32 -32.66 16.94
C SER A 223 -34.99 -33.36 15.61
N ASN A 224 -34.12 -34.39 15.65
CA ASN A 224 -33.56 -35.06 14.47
C ASN A 224 -32.93 -34.08 13.46
N THR A 225 -32.27 -33.03 13.95
CA THR A 225 -31.53 -32.05 13.13
C THR A 225 -30.03 -32.24 13.30
N PRO A 226 -29.24 -32.23 12.21
CA PRO A 226 -27.79 -32.21 12.30
C PRO A 226 -27.34 -30.88 12.91
N PHE A 227 -26.24 -30.87 13.67
CA PHE A 227 -25.79 -29.67 14.36
C PHE A 227 -24.32 -29.31 14.11
N PHE A 228 -24.05 -28.00 14.15
CA PHE A 228 -22.72 -27.45 14.35
C PHE A 228 -22.61 -26.80 15.73
N MET A 229 -21.61 -27.17 16.50
CA MET A 229 -21.34 -26.59 17.82
C MET A 229 -19.90 -26.05 17.87
N GLN A 230 -19.77 -24.73 18.02
CA GLN A 230 -18.52 -24.11 18.43
C GLN A 230 -18.46 -24.06 19.95
N TYR A 231 -17.68 -24.96 20.55
CA TYR A 231 -17.45 -25.03 21.98
C TYR A 231 -16.18 -24.25 22.33
N ALA A 232 -16.31 -23.15 23.04
CA ALA A 232 -15.30 -22.09 23.14
C ALA A 232 -15.06 -21.61 24.58
N PRO A 233 -14.67 -22.49 25.52
CA PRO A 233 -14.44 -22.10 26.91
C PRO A 233 -13.37 -21.02 27.04
N LYS A 234 -13.41 -20.27 28.15
CA LYS A 234 -12.43 -19.23 28.50
C LYS A 234 -11.16 -19.80 29.14
N ALA A 235 -11.15 -21.06 29.53
CA ALA A 235 -9.92 -21.69 30.00
C ALA A 235 -8.98 -22.02 28.81
N PRO A 236 -7.65 -21.96 28.99
CA PRO A 236 -6.90 -21.54 30.18
C PRO A 236 -6.51 -20.04 30.27
N HIS A 237 -7.33 -19.11 29.76
CA HIS A 237 -7.07 -17.65 29.85
C HIS A 237 -7.00 -17.16 31.31
N PRO A 238 -6.15 -16.16 31.63
CA PRO A 238 -6.11 -15.56 32.97
C PRO A 238 -7.38 -14.75 33.31
N PRO A 239 -7.76 -14.60 34.60
CA PRO A 239 -7.05 -15.09 35.79
C PRO A 239 -7.11 -16.60 35.98
N ILE A 240 -6.13 -17.14 36.74
CA ILE A 240 -6.09 -18.57 37.08
C ILE A 240 -7.16 -18.84 38.16
N TYR A 241 -8.22 -19.56 37.78
CA TYR A 241 -9.26 -20.05 38.68
C TYR A 241 -9.22 -21.59 38.72
N ALA A 242 -9.37 -22.17 39.92
CA ALA A 242 -9.29 -23.61 40.13
C ALA A 242 -9.96 -24.01 41.46
N LYS A 243 -10.59 -25.18 41.48
CA LYS A 243 -11.09 -25.80 42.72
C LYS A 243 -9.92 -26.08 43.70
N PRO A 244 -10.07 -25.82 45.02
CA PRO A 244 -8.99 -25.97 46.00
C PRO A 244 -8.35 -27.37 46.03
N GLU A 245 -9.15 -28.42 45.86
CA GLU A 245 -8.72 -29.82 45.88
C GLU A 245 -7.85 -30.20 44.68
N THR A 246 -8.23 -29.79 43.46
CA THR A 246 -7.41 -30.01 42.25
C THR A 246 -6.14 -29.16 42.28
N ARG A 247 -6.19 -27.96 42.86
CA ARG A 247 -4.97 -27.18 43.13
C ARG A 247 -4.05 -27.91 44.12
N ALA A 248 -4.59 -28.42 45.23
CA ALA A 248 -3.82 -29.18 46.23
C ALA A 248 -3.21 -30.47 45.64
N LYS A 249 -3.90 -31.15 44.73
CA LYS A 249 -3.37 -32.29 43.93
C LYS A 249 -2.05 -31.88 43.24
N TYR A 250 -2.05 -30.78 42.49
CA TYR A 250 -0.84 -30.32 41.79
C TYR A 250 0.22 -29.70 42.70
N GLU A 251 -0.15 -29.09 43.83
CA GLU A 251 0.80 -28.61 44.84
C GLU A 251 1.56 -29.76 45.53
N ALA A 252 0.97 -30.96 45.58
CA ALA A 252 1.60 -32.18 46.08
C ALA A 252 2.41 -32.98 45.04
N LEU A 253 2.30 -32.66 43.74
CA LEU A 253 3.02 -33.36 42.67
C LEU A 253 4.43 -32.78 42.45
N PRO A 254 5.43 -33.61 42.06
CA PRO A 254 6.70 -33.12 41.56
C PRO A 254 6.50 -32.21 40.34
N LYS A 255 7.03 -30.99 40.40
CA LYS A 255 6.93 -30.02 39.30
C LYS A 255 7.76 -30.45 38.08
N GLY A 256 7.26 -30.16 36.89
CA GLY A 256 7.95 -30.41 35.63
C GLY A 256 9.23 -29.59 35.47
N ALA A 257 10.06 -29.99 34.50
CA ALA A 257 11.19 -29.21 34.00
C ALA A 257 10.73 -28.04 33.13
N VAL A 258 9.61 -28.18 32.41
CA VAL A 258 8.95 -27.13 31.62
C VAL A 258 7.80 -26.50 32.41
N HIS A 259 6.76 -27.28 32.73
CA HIS A 259 5.51 -26.77 33.33
C HIS A 259 5.50 -26.93 34.86
N LYS A 260 5.19 -25.84 35.59
CA LYS A 260 5.54 -25.70 37.03
C LYS A 260 4.49 -25.03 37.92
N ASP A 261 3.42 -24.49 37.36
CA ASP A 261 2.39 -23.78 38.12
C ASP A 261 1.21 -24.71 38.48
N PRO A 262 0.94 -24.97 39.77
CA PRO A 262 -0.14 -25.85 40.19
C PRO A 262 -1.55 -25.31 39.94
N GLY A 263 -1.72 -23.99 39.92
CA GLY A 263 -3.01 -23.36 39.67
C GLY A 263 -3.39 -23.45 38.19
N TYR A 264 -2.45 -23.13 37.30
CA TYR A 264 -2.64 -23.31 35.86
C TYR A 264 -2.81 -24.79 35.49
N ALA A 265 -2.06 -25.70 36.13
CA ALA A 265 -2.24 -27.13 35.95
C ALA A 265 -3.63 -27.62 36.36
N ALA A 266 -4.15 -27.14 37.50
CA ALA A 266 -5.53 -27.43 37.92
C ALA A 266 -6.57 -26.84 36.96
N MET A 267 -6.34 -25.63 36.41
CA MET A 267 -7.23 -25.02 35.42
C MET A 267 -7.23 -25.78 34.07
N ILE A 268 -6.09 -26.35 33.67
CA ILE A 268 -5.98 -27.26 32.51
C ILE A 268 -6.72 -28.58 32.76
N GLU A 269 -6.70 -29.11 33.99
CA GLU A 269 -7.48 -30.30 34.35
C GLU A 269 -8.99 -30.02 34.30
N HIS A 270 -9.48 -28.91 34.87
CA HIS A 270 -10.90 -28.53 34.77
C HIS A 270 -11.35 -28.30 33.32
N MET A 271 -10.46 -27.82 32.44
CA MET A 271 -10.72 -27.68 31.00
C MET A 271 -10.84 -29.06 30.33
N ASP A 272 -9.98 -30.02 30.68
CA ASP A 272 -10.04 -31.40 30.16
C ASP A 272 -11.27 -32.16 30.69
N ASP A 273 -11.63 -32.01 31.97
CA ASP A 273 -12.87 -32.55 32.56
C ASP A 273 -14.11 -32.05 31.80
N SER A 274 -14.14 -30.75 31.49
CA SER A 274 -15.25 -30.09 30.79
C SER A 274 -15.37 -30.50 29.33
N VAL A 275 -14.23 -30.66 28.63
CA VAL A 275 -14.18 -31.31 27.31
C VAL A 275 -14.61 -32.78 27.42
N GLY A 276 -14.20 -33.48 28.46
CA GLY A 276 -14.60 -34.85 28.79
C GLY A 276 -16.10 -35.01 28.85
N ALA A 277 -16.80 -34.16 29.61
CA ALA A 277 -18.26 -34.17 29.71
C ALA A 277 -18.95 -34.00 28.33
N VAL A 278 -18.41 -33.16 27.43
CA VAL A 278 -18.92 -33.01 26.06
C VAL A 278 -18.66 -34.26 25.21
N LEU A 279 -17.48 -34.86 25.32
CA LEU A 279 -17.11 -36.10 24.60
C LEU A 279 -17.91 -37.31 25.07
N ASP A 280 -18.08 -37.48 26.37
CA ASP A 280 -18.88 -38.55 26.97
C ASP A 280 -20.34 -38.39 26.56
N ARG A 281 -20.87 -37.16 26.49
CA ARG A 281 -22.24 -36.92 26.05
C ARG A 281 -22.49 -37.28 24.57
N VAL A 282 -21.49 -37.12 23.71
CA VAL A 282 -21.52 -37.61 22.30
C VAL A 282 -21.63 -39.14 22.24
N GLN A 283 -21.03 -39.86 23.20
CA GLN A 283 -21.17 -41.32 23.33
C GLN A 283 -22.54 -41.71 23.90
N GLU A 284 -23.00 -41.05 24.97
CA GLU A 284 -24.31 -41.33 25.60
C GLU A 284 -25.49 -41.12 24.65
N LEU A 285 -25.44 -40.08 23.81
CA LEU A 285 -26.44 -39.79 22.79
C LEU A 285 -26.38 -40.76 21.59
N GLY A 286 -25.38 -41.65 21.52
CA GLY A 286 -25.22 -42.62 20.44
C GLY A 286 -24.83 -42.02 19.09
N ILE A 287 -24.33 -40.78 19.06
CA ILE A 287 -24.04 -40.03 17.83
C ILE A 287 -22.57 -40.05 17.41
N ALA A 288 -21.69 -40.71 18.16
CA ALA A 288 -20.24 -40.74 17.91
C ALA A 288 -19.87 -41.16 16.47
N ASP A 289 -20.51 -42.21 15.94
CA ASP A 289 -20.27 -42.73 14.57
C ASP A 289 -20.74 -41.76 13.45
N ASN A 290 -21.37 -40.63 13.79
CA ASN A 290 -21.77 -39.58 12.86
C ASN A 290 -21.38 -38.16 13.33
N THR A 291 -20.38 -38.03 14.21
CA THR A 291 -19.92 -36.73 14.74
C THR A 291 -18.44 -36.51 14.44
N TYR A 292 -18.12 -35.44 13.69
CA TYR A 292 -16.75 -34.92 13.60
C TYR A 292 -16.45 -34.03 14.80
N ILE A 293 -15.26 -34.18 15.37
CA ILE A 293 -14.78 -33.39 16.50
C ILE A 293 -13.38 -32.87 16.17
N LEU A 294 -13.22 -31.56 16.18
CA LEU A 294 -11.94 -30.87 16.01
C LEU A 294 -11.61 -30.09 17.27
N PHE A 295 -10.40 -30.25 17.80
CA PHE A 295 -9.90 -29.54 18.98
C PHE A 295 -8.68 -28.69 18.62
N THR A 296 -8.71 -27.41 18.97
CA THR A 296 -7.63 -26.44 18.75
C THR A 296 -7.57 -25.37 19.86
N SER A 297 -6.55 -24.50 19.84
CA SER A 297 -6.54 -23.20 20.53
C SER A 297 -6.69 -22.06 19.51
N ASP A 298 -7.04 -20.85 19.97
CA ASP A 298 -7.03 -19.64 19.14
C ASP A 298 -5.64 -18.99 18.99
N HIS A 299 -4.71 -19.30 19.90
CA HIS A 299 -3.26 -19.08 19.78
C HIS A 299 -2.53 -19.74 20.96
N GLY A 300 -1.19 -19.63 20.99
CA GLY A 300 -0.36 -20.13 22.07
C GLY A 300 -0.47 -19.34 23.39
N ALA A 301 -0.10 -19.97 24.50
CA ALA A 301 -0.19 -19.41 25.84
C ALA A 301 0.69 -18.16 26.07
N ALA A 302 0.31 -17.33 27.05
CA ALA A 302 1.15 -16.24 27.53
C ALA A 302 2.35 -16.76 28.36
N LEU A 303 3.55 -16.24 28.08
CA LEU A 303 4.83 -16.71 28.64
C LEU A 303 4.98 -16.55 30.17
N ASN A 304 4.10 -15.77 30.80
CA ASN A 304 4.02 -15.61 32.26
C ASN A 304 3.06 -16.61 32.94
N LEU A 305 2.37 -17.44 32.17
CA LEU A 305 1.40 -18.44 32.67
C LEU A 305 1.85 -19.88 32.33
N SER A 306 2.31 -20.09 31.10
CA SER A 306 2.84 -21.37 30.63
C SER A 306 4.00 -21.17 29.66
N SER A 307 4.55 -22.26 29.13
CA SER A 307 5.72 -22.24 28.23
C SER A 307 5.50 -23.15 27.04
N GLY A 308 5.67 -22.61 25.82
CA GLY A 308 5.64 -23.37 24.56
C GLY A 308 6.90 -24.16 24.24
N TYR A 309 7.90 -24.19 25.14
CA TYR A 309 9.21 -24.83 24.91
C TYR A 309 9.07 -26.27 24.36
N PRO A 310 9.74 -26.63 23.24
CA PRO A 310 10.91 -25.97 22.65
C PRO A 310 10.62 -24.78 21.73
N LEU A 311 9.35 -24.49 21.47
CA LEU A 311 8.96 -23.35 20.63
C LEU A 311 9.28 -22.02 21.33
N ARG A 312 9.63 -21.00 20.54
CA ARG A 312 9.98 -19.66 21.03
C ARG A 312 8.80 -18.69 20.88
N GLY A 313 8.63 -17.80 21.84
CA GLY A 313 7.48 -16.90 21.90
C GLY A 313 6.24 -17.54 22.56
N GLY A 314 5.13 -16.82 22.52
CA GLY A 314 3.83 -17.15 23.11
C GLY A 314 2.79 -16.14 22.61
N LYS A 315 1.63 -16.04 23.27
CA LYS A 315 0.63 -14.97 23.04
C LYS A 315 1.31 -13.62 22.78
N SER A 316 0.77 -12.85 21.84
CA SER A 316 1.35 -11.59 21.32
C SER A 316 2.50 -11.72 20.30
N SER A 317 3.11 -12.91 20.11
CA SER A 317 4.23 -13.11 19.18
C SER A 317 3.92 -14.11 18.06
N ILE A 318 4.21 -13.78 16.80
CA ILE A 318 4.07 -14.71 15.65
C ILE A 318 5.30 -15.65 15.44
N LEU A 319 6.17 -15.72 16.45
CA LEU A 319 7.14 -16.79 16.61
C LEU A 319 6.42 -18.12 16.94
N GLU A 320 7.07 -19.27 16.73
CA GLU A 320 6.38 -20.58 16.73
C GLU A 320 5.50 -20.82 17.97
N GLY A 321 5.97 -20.45 19.17
CA GLY A 321 5.27 -20.69 20.43
C GLY A 321 3.99 -19.88 20.63
N GLY A 322 3.77 -18.84 19.83
CA GLY A 322 2.56 -18.01 19.88
C GLY A 322 1.52 -18.30 18.80
N VAL A 323 1.93 -18.81 17.63
CA VAL A 323 0.99 -19.19 16.55
C VAL A 323 0.75 -20.69 16.45
N ARG A 324 1.67 -21.55 16.91
CA ARG A 324 1.51 -22.99 16.83
C ARG A 324 0.69 -23.50 18.01
N VAL A 325 -0.35 -24.27 17.71
CA VAL A 325 -1.40 -24.68 18.66
C VAL A 325 -1.62 -26.19 18.60
N PRO A 326 -2.15 -26.83 19.66
CA PRO A 326 -2.61 -28.21 19.56
C PRO A 326 -3.69 -28.28 18.49
N TYR A 327 -3.70 -29.34 17.67
CA TYR A 327 -4.67 -29.49 16.60
C TYR A 327 -4.97 -30.98 16.42
N ILE A 328 -6.19 -31.40 16.77
CA ILE A 328 -6.63 -32.79 16.83
C ILE A 328 -7.96 -32.90 16.09
N VAL A 329 -8.13 -33.94 15.26
CA VAL A 329 -9.38 -34.20 14.53
C VAL A 329 -9.77 -35.67 14.65
N ALA A 330 -10.99 -35.95 15.10
CA ALA A 330 -11.58 -37.29 15.20
C ALA A 330 -12.98 -37.30 14.54
N GLY A 331 -13.47 -38.50 14.20
CA GLY A 331 -14.80 -38.68 13.62
C GLY A 331 -14.83 -39.67 12.44
N PRO A 332 -15.96 -39.72 11.70
CA PRO A 332 -16.22 -40.73 10.68
C PRO A 332 -15.11 -40.87 9.63
N GLY A 333 -14.55 -42.07 9.50
CA GLY A 333 -13.53 -42.37 8.49
C GLY A 333 -12.19 -41.64 8.66
N ILE A 334 -11.89 -41.10 9.85
CA ILE A 334 -10.57 -40.61 10.22
C ILE A 334 -9.82 -41.75 10.94
N ALA A 335 -8.56 -41.98 10.59
CA ALA A 335 -7.79 -43.10 11.14
C ALA A 335 -7.31 -42.82 12.58
N ALA A 336 -7.70 -43.68 13.51
CA ALA A 336 -7.39 -43.54 14.94
C ALA A 336 -5.88 -43.64 15.25
N ASN A 337 -5.45 -42.87 16.25
CA ASN A 337 -4.07 -42.72 16.73
C ASN A 337 -3.04 -42.40 15.63
N THR A 338 -3.45 -41.70 14.57
CA THR A 338 -2.53 -41.23 13.52
C THR A 338 -1.92 -39.86 13.86
N PHE A 339 -1.00 -39.39 13.03
CA PHE A 339 -0.56 -38.00 13.04
C PHE A 339 -0.18 -37.55 11.62
N SER A 340 -0.14 -36.24 11.42
CA SER A 340 0.38 -35.59 10.21
C SER A 340 1.36 -34.48 10.61
N ASP A 341 2.43 -34.31 9.83
CA ASP A 341 3.36 -33.18 9.91
C ASP A 341 3.07 -32.11 8.85
N LEU A 342 1.98 -32.22 8.08
CA LEU A 342 1.58 -31.20 7.12
C LEU A 342 1.15 -29.89 7.83
N PRO A 343 1.57 -28.71 7.35
CA PRO A 343 1.11 -27.43 7.89
C PRO A 343 -0.39 -27.20 7.64
N VAL A 344 -1.14 -27.07 8.73
CA VAL A 344 -2.57 -26.74 8.72
C VAL A 344 -2.84 -25.50 9.58
N THR A 345 -3.93 -24.80 9.30
CA THR A 345 -4.31 -23.60 10.04
C THR A 345 -5.78 -23.61 10.46
N THR A 346 -6.16 -22.87 11.50
CA THR A 346 -7.56 -22.76 11.93
C THR A 346 -8.48 -22.13 10.87
N MET A 347 -7.93 -21.54 9.80
CA MET A 347 -8.71 -21.11 8.62
C MET A 347 -9.20 -22.31 7.80
N ASP A 348 -8.44 -23.40 7.74
CA ASP A 348 -8.79 -24.64 7.02
C ASP A 348 -10.06 -25.30 7.61
N ILE A 349 -10.39 -24.98 8.87
CA ILE A 349 -11.62 -25.43 9.55
C ILE A 349 -12.86 -25.00 8.75
N PHE A 350 -12.90 -23.80 8.18
CA PHE A 350 -14.05 -23.31 7.43
C PHE A 350 -14.41 -24.23 6.25
N SER A 351 -13.44 -24.46 5.35
CA SER A 351 -13.64 -25.25 4.14
C SER A 351 -13.86 -26.73 4.46
N THR A 352 -13.14 -27.25 5.47
CA THR A 352 -13.32 -28.64 5.96
C THR A 352 -14.72 -28.86 6.53
N VAL A 353 -15.23 -27.92 7.34
CA VAL A 353 -16.57 -28.00 7.94
C VAL A 353 -17.67 -27.80 6.90
N ALA A 354 -17.49 -26.89 5.94
CA ALA A 354 -18.41 -26.74 4.81
C ALA A 354 -18.52 -28.04 4.00
N SER A 355 -17.37 -28.66 3.67
CA SER A 355 -17.28 -29.96 2.98
C SER A 355 -18.01 -31.08 3.74
N TRP A 356 -17.80 -31.20 5.07
CA TRP A 356 -18.56 -32.14 5.92
C TRP A 356 -20.07 -31.84 5.95
N GLY A 357 -20.47 -30.58 5.88
CA GLY A 357 -21.87 -30.15 5.78
C GLY A 357 -22.53 -30.39 4.42
N GLY A 358 -21.80 -30.95 3.44
CA GLY A 358 -22.29 -31.23 2.10
C GLY A 358 -22.03 -30.14 1.06
N TYR A 359 -21.23 -29.12 1.37
CA TYR A 359 -20.84 -28.11 0.38
C TYR A 359 -19.97 -28.75 -0.71
N THR A 360 -20.44 -28.65 -1.96
CA THR A 360 -19.79 -29.23 -3.15
C THR A 360 -19.51 -28.18 -4.25
N GLY A 361 -19.67 -26.90 -3.91
CA GLY A 361 -19.27 -25.80 -4.78
C GLY A 361 -17.76 -25.54 -4.76
N PRO A 362 -17.24 -24.67 -5.64
CA PRO A 362 -15.87 -24.16 -5.52
C PRO A 362 -15.71 -23.38 -4.21
N VAL A 363 -14.51 -23.38 -3.63
CA VAL A 363 -14.19 -22.60 -2.43
C VAL A 363 -14.61 -21.13 -2.65
N PRO A 364 -15.43 -20.51 -1.78
CA PRO A 364 -15.95 -19.17 -2.00
C PRO A 364 -14.86 -18.11 -2.22
N GLN A 365 -15.17 -17.03 -2.94
CA GLN A 365 -14.16 -16.03 -3.28
C GLN A 365 -13.56 -15.36 -2.03
N GLY A 366 -12.23 -15.38 -1.95
CA GLY A 366 -11.48 -14.84 -0.83
C GLY A 366 -11.63 -15.66 0.45
N VAL A 367 -11.85 -16.97 0.35
CA VAL A 367 -11.69 -17.93 1.45
C VAL A 367 -10.35 -18.64 1.25
N GLU A 368 -9.45 -18.48 2.21
CA GLU A 368 -8.04 -18.90 2.11
C GLU A 368 -7.83 -20.36 2.56
N GLY A 369 -8.63 -20.84 3.52
CA GLY A 369 -8.47 -22.17 4.13
C GLY A 369 -8.74 -23.35 3.20
N ALA A 370 -7.92 -24.40 3.32
CA ALA A 370 -8.04 -25.68 2.58
C ALA A 370 -9.12 -26.61 3.16
N ASP A 371 -9.64 -27.54 2.35
CA ASP A 371 -10.36 -28.71 2.87
C ASP A 371 -9.38 -29.80 3.30
N LEU A 372 -9.31 -30.09 4.60
CA LEU A 372 -8.42 -31.11 5.16
C LEU A 372 -8.86 -32.54 4.90
N ASN A 373 -10.04 -32.81 4.33
CA ASN A 373 -10.50 -34.17 4.00
C ASN A 373 -9.49 -34.93 3.11
N VAL A 374 -8.78 -34.23 2.22
CA VAL A 374 -7.74 -34.81 1.35
C VAL A 374 -6.58 -35.45 2.13
N VAL A 375 -6.31 -34.99 3.36
CA VAL A 375 -5.31 -35.55 4.30
C VAL A 375 -5.96 -36.49 5.32
N LEU A 376 -7.06 -36.06 5.92
CA LEU A 376 -7.76 -36.78 7.00
C LEU A 376 -8.25 -38.16 6.59
N LYS A 377 -8.75 -38.28 5.35
CA LYS A 377 -9.22 -39.56 4.75
C LYS A 377 -8.09 -40.40 4.16
N ASN A 378 -6.89 -39.84 4.04
CA ASN A 378 -5.70 -40.47 3.47
C ASN A 378 -4.61 -40.75 4.53
N GLY A 379 -5.02 -40.92 5.80
CA GLY A 379 -4.15 -41.40 6.88
C GLY A 379 -3.10 -40.40 7.37
N GLY A 380 -3.21 -39.11 7.02
CA GLY A 380 -2.29 -38.06 7.47
C GLY A 380 -1.26 -37.61 6.43
N VAL A 381 -1.30 -38.15 5.21
CA VAL A 381 -0.42 -37.76 4.10
C VAL A 381 -1.23 -37.29 2.89
N LEU A 382 -0.62 -36.53 1.98
CA LEU A 382 -1.26 -36.13 0.73
C LEU A 382 -1.39 -37.33 -0.25
N PRO A 383 -2.41 -37.34 -1.12
CA PRO A 383 -2.53 -38.34 -2.19
C PRO A 383 -1.39 -38.25 -3.21
N ALA A 384 -1.12 -39.36 -3.91
CA ALA A 384 -0.08 -39.39 -4.93
C ALA A 384 -0.40 -38.42 -6.09
N GLY A 385 0.49 -37.46 -6.32
CA GLY A 385 0.30 -36.38 -7.32
C GLY A 385 -0.34 -35.10 -6.76
N VAL A 386 -0.53 -35.00 -5.45
CA VAL A 386 -0.90 -33.77 -4.74
C VAL A 386 0.30 -33.33 -3.91
N ASP A 387 0.99 -32.26 -4.33
CA ASP A 387 2.25 -31.84 -3.70
C ASP A 387 2.03 -30.95 -2.46
N HIS A 388 0.88 -30.28 -2.35
CA HIS A 388 0.53 -29.41 -1.22
C HIS A 388 -1.00 -29.32 -0.99
N LEU A 389 -1.42 -28.69 0.12
CA LEU A 389 -2.83 -28.35 0.36
C LEU A 389 -3.22 -27.10 -0.44
N GLU A 390 -4.17 -27.24 -1.37
CA GLU A 390 -4.70 -26.12 -2.16
C GLU A 390 -5.38 -25.07 -1.25
N ARG A 391 -4.93 -23.82 -1.35
CA ARG A 391 -5.44 -22.65 -0.61
C ARG A 391 -5.51 -21.45 -1.54
N GLN A 392 -6.49 -20.56 -1.37
CA GLN A 392 -6.52 -19.33 -2.18
C GLN A 392 -5.32 -18.45 -1.83
N TYR A 393 -4.75 -17.79 -2.85
CA TYR A 393 -3.58 -16.91 -2.77
C TYR A 393 -2.24 -17.56 -2.35
N SER A 394 -2.22 -18.87 -2.10
CA SER A 394 -1.03 -19.67 -1.83
C SER A 394 -0.70 -20.57 -3.02
N GLU A 395 0.57 -20.59 -3.45
CA GLU A 395 1.00 -21.23 -4.70
C GLU A 395 1.83 -22.52 -4.47
N GLY A 396 2.32 -22.71 -3.23
CA GLY A 396 2.98 -23.93 -2.75
C GLY A 396 2.36 -24.51 -1.47
N GLY A 397 1.14 -24.09 -1.10
CA GLY A 397 0.48 -24.48 0.16
C GLY A 397 1.12 -23.90 1.42
N GLU A 398 1.76 -22.74 1.28
CA GLU A 398 2.40 -21.99 2.36
C GLU A 398 1.41 -21.58 3.47
N ILE A 399 1.94 -21.34 4.68
CA ILE A 399 1.21 -20.70 5.77
C ILE A 399 1.70 -19.26 5.91
N TYR A 400 0.79 -18.30 5.75
CA TYR A 400 1.04 -16.88 5.95
C TYR A 400 0.43 -16.40 7.28
N VAL A 401 1.12 -15.48 7.96
CA VAL A 401 0.62 -14.77 9.14
C VAL A 401 1.01 -13.30 9.05
N HIS A 402 0.06 -12.42 9.34
CA HIS A 402 0.24 -10.97 9.32
C HIS A 402 -0.24 -10.35 10.64
N GLN A 403 0.67 -9.71 11.37
CA GLN A 403 0.40 -9.04 12.64
C GLN A 403 1.01 -7.61 12.61
N PRO A 404 0.26 -6.63 12.09
CA PRO A 404 0.70 -5.24 11.94
C PRO A 404 0.68 -4.43 13.25
N GLN A 405 0.31 -5.03 14.38
CA GLN A 405 0.24 -4.35 15.68
C GLN A 405 1.52 -4.45 16.50
N TYR A 406 1.74 -3.41 17.31
CA TYR A 406 2.57 -3.49 18.49
C TYR A 406 1.85 -4.25 19.59
N MET A 407 2.44 -5.36 20.01
CA MET A 407 1.91 -6.11 21.14
C MET A 407 2.82 -5.96 22.36
N ALA A 408 2.21 -5.96 23.55
CA ALA A 408 2.92 -5.92 24.82
C ALA A 408 2.99 -7.31 25.48
N VAL A 409 4.14 -7.65 26.06
CA VAL A 409 4.29 -8.77 27.00
C VAL A 409 4.74 -8.21 28.34
N GLY A 410 3.76 -7.71 29.11
CA GLY A 410 4.00 -6.92 30.32
C GLY A 410 4.51 -5.50 30.02
N PRO A 411 4.82 -4.71 31.07
CA PRO A 411 5.13 -3.27 30.96
C PRO A 411 6.54 -2.96 30.44
N SER A 412 7.25 -3.93 29.85
CA SER A 412 8.67 -3.79 29.48
C SER A 412 9.10 -4.55 28.22
N THR A 413 8.16 -5.21 27.53
CA THR A 413 8.46 -5.96 26.29
C THR A 413 7.54 -5.50 25.17
N ARG A 414 8.08 -4.66 24.28
CA ARG A 414 7.45 -4.27 23.01
C ARG A 414 7.76 -5.33 21.96
N LEU A 415 6.73 -5.92 21.37
CA LEU A 415 6.87 -6.75 20.16
C LEU A 415 6.56 -5.87 18.96
N ILE A 416 7.54 -5.78 18.05
CA ILE A 416 7.47 -4.98 16.82
C ILE A 416 6.53 -5.71 15.83
N PRO A 417 5.68 -4.98 15.08
CA PRO A 417 4.90 -5.52 13.97
C PRO A 417 5.70 -6.47 13.08
N ALA A 418 5.07 -7.55 12.63
CA ALA A 418 5.74 -8.55 11.82
C ALA A 418 4.78 -9.30 10.88
N SER A 419 5.36 -10.06 9.96
CA SER A 419 4.66 -11.09 9.19
C SER A 419 5.59 -12.26 8.94
N PHE A 420 5.04 -13.44 8.67
CA PHE A 420 5.84 -14.54 8.15
C PHE A 420 5.14 -15.28 7.02
N VAL A 421 5.95 -15.94 6.20
CA VAL A 421 5.55 -17.06 5.35
C VAL A 421 6.32 -18.31 5.79
N ARG A 422 5.65 -19.46 5.83
CA ARG A 422 6.28 -20.78 5.98
C ARG A 422 5.97 -21.63 4.76
N GLU A 423 7.01 -22.18 4.14
CA GLU A 423 6.93 -23.19 3.09
C GLU A 423 7.78 -24.40 3.47
N GLY A 424 7.15 -25.59 3.54
CA GLY A 424 7.82 -26.83 3.93
C GLY A 424 8.59 -26.72 5.24
N ASP A 425 9.92 -26.88 5.15
CA ASP A 425 10.86 -26.83 6.28
C ASP A 425 11.25 -25.40 6.69
N TYR A 426 10.99 -24.38 5.87
CA TYR A 426 11.50 -23.01 6.06
C TYR A 426 10.41 -21.99 6.45
N LYS A 427 10.77 -21.06 7.34
CA LYS A 427 9.95 -19.92 7.77
C LYS A 427 10.73 -18.62 7.61
N LEU A 428 10.23 -17.69 6.79
CA LEU A 428 10.77 -16.33 6.66
C LEU A 428 9.91 -15.37 7.49
N TYR A 429 10.49 -14.85 8.57
CA TYR A 429 9.91 -13.83 9.44
C TYR A 429 10.42 -12.44 9.02
N ARG A 430 9.51 -11.59 8.52
CA ARG A 430 9.70 -10.17 8.20
C ARG A 430 9.30 -9.37 9.44
N GLN A 431 10.28 -8.86 10.18
CA GLN A 431 10.05 -7.82 11.19
C GLN A 431 10.01 -6.47 10.47
N TYR A 432 8.94 -5.71 10.66
CA TYR A 432 8.85 -4.38 10.06
C TYR A 432 9.88 -3.45 10.73
N GLY A 433 10.62 -2.71 9.90
CA GLY A 433 11.54 -1.69 10.38
C GLY A 433 10.79 -0.45 10.87
N GLU A 434 11.31 0.17 11.93
CA GLU A 434 10.69 1.29 12.62
C GLU A 434 11.43 2.60 12.27
N ASN A 435 10.74 3.75 12.25
CA ASN A 435 11.35 5.08 12.13
C ASN A 435 12.23 5.23 10.86
N GLY A 436 11.69 4.86 9.71
CA GLY A 436 12.42 4.89 8.42
C GLY A 436 13.43 3.74 8.23
N ALA A 437 13.70 2.91 9.25
CA ALA A 437 14.63 1.80 9.12
C ALA A 437 14.05 0.68 8.22
N ALA A 438 14.92 0.01 7.45
CA ALA A 438 14.51 -1.11 6.60
C ALA A 438 14.06 -2.35 7.42
N ASP A 439 13.15 -3.13 6.84
CA ASP A 439 12.68 -4.40 7.42
C ASP A 439 13.83 -5.39 7.66
N LYS A 440 13.73 -6.12 8.77
CA LYS A 440 14.70 -7.16 9.16
C LYS A 440 14.12 -8.54 8.81
N TYR A 441 14.87 -9.32 8.04
CA TYR A 441 14.46 -10.64 7.58
C TYR A 441 15.22 -11.73 8.35
N PHE A 442 14.46 -12.67 8.90
CA PHE A 442 14.98 -13.81 9.63
C PHE A 442 14.46 -15.09 8.98
N LEU A 443 15.35 -15.98 8.55
CA LEU A 443 15.00 -17.27 7.96
C LEU A 443 15.34 -18.38 8.96
N TYR A 444 14.38 -19.26 9.24
CA TYR A 444 14.54 -20.40 10.13
C TYR A 444 14.23 -21.69 9.38
N ASN A 445 15.01 -22.76 9.63
CA ASN A 445 14.66 -24.11 9.19
C ASN A 445 14.05 -24.85 10.39
N LEU A 446 12.73 -24.95 10.43
CA LEU A 446 11.96 -25.44 11.58
C LEU A 446 12.14 -26.94 11.86
N LYS A 447 12.71 -27.69 10.91
CA LYS A 447 12.99 -29.13 11.04
C LYS A 447 14.31 -29.41 11.74
N THR A 448 15.30 -28.52 11.58
CA THR A 448 16.55 -28.55 12.35
C THR A 448 16.50 -27.66 13.59
N ASP A 449 15.65 -26.64 13.59
CA ASP A 449 15.57 -25.59 14.62
C ASP A 449 14.12 -25.12 14.81
N ILE A 450 13.32 -25.97 15.44
CA ILE A 450 11.92 -25.71 15.82
C ILE A 450 11.77 -24.57 16.86
N GLY A 451 12.88 -24.14 17.47
CA GLY A 451 12.95 -23.03 18.42
C GLY A 451 13.32 -21.68 17.77
N GLU A 452 13.53 -21.65 16.46
CA GLU A 452 13.92 -20.43 15.70
C GLU A 452 15.18 -19.74 16.26
N ALA A 453 16.09 -20.50 16.90
CA ALA A 453 17.27 -19.98 17.57
C ALA A 453 18.32 -19.41 16.61
N VAL A 454 18.43 -19.93 15.38
CA VAL A 454 19.49 -19.63 14.42
C VAL A 454 18.91 -19.03 13.13
N ASN A 455 19.13 -17.73 12.93
CA ASN A 455 18.82 -17.08 11.65
C ASN A 455 19.81 -17.55 10.57
N VAL A 456 19.32 -18.26 9.54
CA VAL A 456 20.10 -18.79 8.42
C VAL A 456 19.91 -18.00 7.12
N ALA A 457 19.36 -16.78 7.18
CA ALA A 457 19.07 -15.94 6.01
C ALA A 457 20.31 -15.66 5.13
N ASN A 458 21.43 -15.29 5.75
CA ASN A 458 22.67 -14.95 5.04
C ASN A 458 23.29 -16.15 4.30
N GLN A 459 22.98 -17.37 4.73
CA GLN A 459 23.45 -18.63 4.15
C GLN A 459 22.52 -19.13 3.02
N ASN A 460 21.30 -18.60 2.92
CA ASN A 460 20.27 -19.07 1.98
C ASN A 460 19.58 -17.90 1.22
N PRO A 461 20.34 -16.96 0.59
CA PRO A 461 19.77 -15.74 0.02
C PRO A 461 18.70 -15.99 -1.04
N THR A 462 18.79 -17.09 -1.81
CA THR A 462 17.77 -17.48 -2.80
C THR A 462 16.43 -17.81 -2.15
N ILE A 463 16.43 -18.52 -1.01
CA ILE A 463 15.22 -18.86 -0.26
C ILE A 463 14.62 -17.60 0.37
N VAL A 464 15.47 -16.68 0.87
CA VAL A 464 15.02 -15.37 1.37
C VAL A 464 14.35 -14.55 0.26
N ALA A 465 14.91 -14.56 -0.95
CA ALA A 465 14.34 -13.81 -2.08
C ALA A 465 12.98 -14.36 -2.53
N ASP A 466 12.87 -15.69 -2.70
CA ASP A 466 11.63 -16.35 -3.10
C ASP A 466 10.51 -16.18 -2.06
N LEU A 467 10.78 -16.54 -0.80
CA LEU A 467 9.81 -16.38 0.28
C LEU A 467 9.42 -14.90 0.51
N LYS A 468 10.33 -13.94 0.29
CA LYS A 468 10.01 -12.51 0.33
C LYS A 468 9.07 -12.12 -0.81
N ALA A 469 9.29 -12.61 -2.03
CA ALA A 469 8.40 -12.37 -3.17
C ALA A 469 7.01 -12.96 -2.90
N LYS A 470 6.93 -14.21 -2.44
CA LYS A 470 5.67 -14.87 -2.05
C LYS A 470 4.92 -14.11 -0.96
N LEU A 471 5.58 -13.73 0.13
CA LEU A 471 4.98 -12.96 1.22
C LEU A 471 4.45 -11.59 0.75
N ASN A 472 5.22 -10.86 -0.07
CA ASN A 472 4.78 -9.58 -0.62
C ASN A 472 3.59 -9.74 -1.57
N ASN A 473 3.63 -10.74 -2.46
CA ASN A 473 2.53 -11.05 -3.39
C ASN A 473 1.26 -11.45 -2.64
N TYR A 474 1.37 -12.25 -1.58
CA TYR A 474 0.26 -12.61 -0.71
C TYR A 474 -0.37 -11.39 -0.05
N LEU A 475 0.43 -10.58 0.67
CA LEU A 475 -0.07 -9.38 1.38
C LEU A 475 -0.76 -8.38 0.44
N ALA A 476 -0.26 -8.24 -0.79
CA ALA A 476 -0.89 -7.43 -1.83
C ALA A 476 -2.22 -8.04 -2.36
N LYS A 477 -2.32 -9.36 -2.50
CA LYS A 477 -3.56 -10.05 -2.93
C LYS A 477 -4.70 -9.89 -1.91
N ILE A 478 -4.39 -9.73 -0.62
CA ILE A 478 -5.38 -9.64 0.47
C ILE A 478 -5.67 -8.21 0.98
N ASP A 479 -5.19 -7.15 0.32
CA ASP A 479 -5.37 -5.72 0.73
C ASP A 479 -4.87 -5.44 2.17
N ALA A 480 -3.85 -6.17 2.67
CA ALA A 480 -3.51 -6.20 4.10
C ALA A 480 -3.01 -4.85 4.67
N SER A 481 -3.62 -4.39 5.77
CA SER A 481 -3.17 -3.17 6.47
C SER A 481 -1.90 -3.37 7.31
N PHE A 482 -0.81 -2.73 6.90
CA PHE A 482 0.46 -2.65 7.63
C PHE A 482 0.40 -1.68 8.83
N ALA A 483 1.50 -1.60 9.60
CA ALA A 483 1.76 -0.45 10.47
C ALA A 483 2.23 0.74 9.62
N TYR A 484 2.00 1.97 10.09
CA TYR A 484 2.13 3.24 9.32
C TYR A 484 3.57 3.55 8.80
N ASP A 485 4.03 2.86 7.76
CA ASP A 485 5.43 2.93 7.33
C ASP A 485 5.78 4.18 6.51
N VAL A 486 6.19 5.26 7.19
CA VAL A 486 6.70 6.50 6.57
C VAL A 486 8.13 6.33 6.04
N ARG A 487 8.37 5.24 5.28
CA ARG A 487 9.57 5.02 4.45
C ARG A 487 9.43 5.56 3.03
N THR A 488 8.22 5.95 2.64
CA THR A 488 7.91 6.55 1.34
C THR A 488 7.32 7.93 1.54
N ASN A 489 7.53 8.81 0.56
CA ASN A 489 6.96 10.15 0.58
C ASN A 489 5.44 10.06 0.38
N ILE A 490 4.69 10.68 1.28
CA ILE A 490 3.22 10.72 1.25
C ILE A 490 2.76 11.83 0.32
N ASN A 491 1.88 11.47 -0.61
CA ASN A 491 1.37 12.33 -1.67
C ASN A 491 -0.17 12.33 -1.65
N LEU A 492 -0.75 13.23 -0.86
CA LEU A 492 -2.18 13.49 -0.87
C LEU A 492 -2.51 14.44 -2.01
N THR A 493 -3.46 14.08 -2.88
CA THR A 493 -3.94 14.96 -3.96
C THR A 493 -5.46 14.94 -4.03
N TRP A 494 -6.06 16.12 -4.04
CA TRP A 494 -7.48 16.38 -4.25
C TRP A 494 -7.66 17.12 -5.57
N ASN A 495 -8.72 16.78 -6.33
CA ASN A 495 -9.11 17.49 -7.54
C ASN A 495 -10.64 17.51 -7.69
N ALA A 496 -11.16 18.51 -8.40
CA ALA A 496 -12.59 18.68 -8.55
C ALA A 496 -13.27 17.76 -9.61
N GLU A 497 -12.54 16.92 -10.37
CA GLU A 497 -13.12 15.96 -11.32
C GLU A 497 -13.63 14.68 -10.63
N THR A 498 -12.98 14.28 -9.52
CA THR A 498 -13.25 13.02 -8.82
C THR A 498 -13.72 13.23 -7.37
N PRO A 499 -14.97 13.69 -7.12
CA PRO A 499 -15.60 13.55 -5.81
C PRO A 499 -15.59 12.09 -5.34
N GLY A 500 -15.31 11.86 -4.05
CA GLY A 500 -15.34 10.52 -3.46
C GLY A 500 -16.71 9.86 -3.68
N VAL A 501 -16.71 8.71 -4.38
CA VAL A 501 -17.95 8.07 -4.87
C VAL A 501 -18.72 7.34 -3.76
N ASP A 502 -18.04 6.99 -2.68
CA ASP A 502 -18.64 6.61 -1.39
C ASP A 502 -18.48 7.75 -0.39
N THR A 503 -19.48 7.93 0.47
CA THR A 503 -19.68 9.18 1.21
C THR A 503 -18.53 9.54 2.17
N THR A 504 -18.05 10.79 2.06
CA THR A 504 -17.22 11.51 3.03
C THR A 504 -15.74 11.14 3.19
N LEU A 505 -15.10 10.38 2.27
CA LEU A 505 -13.67 10.03 2.40
C LEU A 505 -12.87 10.20 1.09
N TRP A 506 -11.66 10.78 1.20
CA TRP A 506 -10.66 10.97 0.11
C TRP A 506 -9.35 10.21 0.45
N ARG A 507 -8.35 10.13 -0.44
CA ARG A 507 -7.16 9.27 -0.27
C ARG A 507 -5.88 9.80 -0.95
N SER A 508 -4.73 9.23 -0.60
CA SER A 508 -3.43 9.36 -1.31
C SER A 508 -3.49 8.85 -2.76
N LEU A 509 -2.67 9.41 -3.65
CA LEU A 509 -2.48 8.90 -5.02
C LEU A 509 -1.42 7.79 -5.12
N GLU A 510 -0.41 7.84 -4.24
CA GLU A 510 0.56 6.75 -4.11
C GLU A 510 0.03 5.75 -3.08
N ASN A 511 0.19 4.45 -3.35
CA ASN A 511 -0.08 3.39 -2.37
C ASN A 511 1.00 3.46 -1.28
N VAL A 512 0.81 4.38 -0.34
CA VAL A 512 1.45 4.35 0.98
C VAL A 512 0.88 3.13 1.70
N ASP A 513 1.74 2.24 2.19
CA ASP A 513 1.32 1.00 2.86
C ASP A 513 0.65 1.30 4.22
N TYR A 514 -0.64 1.61 4.13
CA TYR A 514 -1.66 1.56 5.18
C TYR A 514 -1.32 2.31 6.47
N LYS A 515 -1.19 3.63 6.34
CA LYS A 515 -1.96 4.47 7.27
C LYS A 515 -3.46 4.18 7.11
N ALA A 516 -4.28 4.36 8.15
CA ALA A 516 -5.74 4.35 7.99
C ALA A 516 -6.12 5.39 6.93
N ARG A 517 -6.55 4.90 5.75
CA ARG A 517 -6.43 5.58 4.43
C ARG A 517 -6.69 7.09 4.57
N GLU A 518 -5.62 7.89 4.53
CA GLU A 518 -5.61 9.29 4.98
C GLU A 518 -6.70 10.10 4.27
N SER A 519 -7.71 10.49 5.05
CA SER A 519 -9.01 10.89 4.53
C SER A 519 -9.52 12.17 5.16
N TRP A 520 -10.00 13.03 4.27
CA TRP A 520 -10.71 14.25 4.62
C TRP A 520 -12.20 13.95 4.77
N THR A 521 -12.87 14.64 5.69
CA THR A 521 -14.31 14.66 5.93
C THR A 521 -14.82 16.11 5.84
N ILE A 522 -16.14 16.28 5.71
CA ILE A 522 -16.78 17.59 5.90
C ILE A 522 -16.71 17.94 7.40
N ASN A 523 -16.47 19.21 7.73
CA ASN A 523 -16.45 19.68 9.12
C ASN A 523 -17.73 19.31 9.87
N ALA A 524 -17.61 18.91 11.14
CA ALA A 524 -18.75 18.48 11.96
C ALA A 524 -19.71 19.65 12.23
N GLY A 525 -20.81 19.72 11.49
CA GLY A 525 -21.77 20.83 11.53
C GLY A 525 -21.46 21.99 10.58
N GLY A 526 -20.46 21.86 9.71
CA GLY A 526 -20.24 22.77 8.58
C GLY A 526 -21.00 22.32 7.33
N GLU A 527 -21.19 23.24 6.38
CA GLU A 527 -21.70 22.91 5.05
C GLU A 527 -20.58 22.36 4.16
N ALA A 528 -20.98 21.78 3.02
CA ALA A 528 -20.08 21.07 2.12
C ALA A 528 -19.91 21.87 0.82
N PRO A 529 -18.66 22.19 0.40
CA PRO A 529 -18.42 23.07 -0.72
C PRO A 529 -19.11 22.58 -1.99
N THR A 530 -19.76 23.51 -2.69
CA THR A 530 -20.64 23.18 -3.80
C THR A 530 -19.85 22.96 -5.07
N ARG A 531 -20.03 21.81 -5.72
CA ARG A 531 -19.39 21.51 -7.01
C ARG A 531 -20.04 22.33 -8.13
N LEU A 532 -19.28 23.21 -8.76
CA LEU A 532 -19.68 23.99 -9.94
C LEU A 532 -18.96 23.51 -11.20
N ALA A 533 -19.51 23.84 -12.37
CA ALA A 533 -18.79 23.72 -13.64
C ALA A 533 -18.02 25.02 -13.89
N ALA A 534 -16.71 24.94 -14.06
CA ALA A 534 -15.82 26.09 -14.18
C ALA A 534 -15.19 26.15 -15.59
N GLU A 535 -15.01 27.36 -16.12
CA GLU A 535 -14.37 27.54 -17.42
C GLU A 535 -12.84 27.35 -17.30
N ARG A 536 -12.32 26.28 -17.92
CA ARG A 536 -10.89 25.98 -17.96
C ARG A 536 -10.14 26.98 -18.87
N TYR A 537 -9.45 27.95 -18.28
CA TYR A 537 -8.38 28.69 -18.99
C TYR A 537 -7.13 27.82 -19.20
N GLN A 538 -6.84 26.91 -18.26
CA GLN A 538 -5.67 26.02 -18.25
C GLN A 538 -6.05 24.60 -18.67
N ALA A 539 -5.20 23.96 -19.48
CA ALA A 539 -5.57 22.75 -20.21
C ALA A 539 -5.95 21.56 -19.29
N ASN A 540 -5.20 21.32 -18.21
CA ASN A 540 -5.30 20.09 -17.40
C ASN A 540 -5.80 20.32 -15.96
N LEU A 541 -6.17 21.54 -15.57
CA LEU A 541 -7.03 21.72 -14.38
C LEU A 541 -8.42 21.10 -14.61
N SER A 542 -9.18 20.87 -13.56
CA SER A 542 -10.51 20.26 -13.60
C SER A 542 -11.55 21.04 -14.44
N LYS A 543 -12.54 20.37 -15.07
CA LYS A 543 -13.73 21.03 -15.67
C LYS A 543 -14.76 21.48 -14.64
N ALA A 544 -14.64 20.98 -13.42
CA ALA A 544 -15.41 21.44 -12.28
C ALA A 544 -14.49 22.22 -11.34
N ALA A 545 -15.08 23.04 -10.49
CA ALA A 545 -14.43 23.51 -9.29
C ALA A 545 -15.31 23.18 -8.09
N PHE A 546 -14.75 23.31 -6.89
CA PHE A 546 -15.54 23.39 -5.67
C PHE A 546 -15.56 24.84 -5.21
N ASN A 547 -16.76 25.39 -5.10
CA ASN A 547 -17.03 26.71 -4.56
C ASN A 547 -17.10 26.62 -3.04
N PHE A 548 -16.41 27.51 -2.35
CA PHE A 548 -16.43 27.70 -0.91
C PHE A 548 -17.07 29.07 -0.63
N ASP A 549 -18.10 29.12 0.22
CA ASP A 549 -18.82 30.36 0.54
C ASP A 549 -18.15 31.23 1.63
N GLY A 550 -17.21 30.64 2.39
CA GLY A 550 -16.54 31.20 3.57
C GLY A 550 -16.83 30.45 4.88
N GLY A 551 -17.81 29.56 4.90
CA GLY A 551 -18.14 28.60 5.96
C GLY A 551 -17.96 27.12 5.55
N ASP A 552 -18.01 26.82 4.26
CA ASP A 552 -17.64 25.53 3.68
C ASP A 552 -16.22 25.08 4.10
N GLY A 553 -16.04 23.83 4.53
CA GLY A 553 -14.70 23.36 4.88
C GLY A 553 -14.55 21.85 5.07
N MET A 554 -13.33 21.36 4.79
CA MET A 554 -12.94 19.96 4.98
C MET A 554 -11.84 19.83 6.02
N ASN A 555 -11.88 18.76 6.82
CA ASN A 555 -10.86 18.42 7.82
C ASN A 555 -10.38 16.97 7.65
N THR A 556 -9.16 16.67 8.09
CA THR A 556 -8.67 15.28 8.14
C THR A 556 -9.10 14.56 9.42
N ARG A 557 -9.35 13.26 9.35
CA ARG A 557 -9.44 12.43 10.58
C ARG A 557 -8.08 12.12 11.21
N PHE A 558 -7.03 12.03 10.39
CA PHE A 558 -5.64 11.81 10.76
C PHE A 558 -4.76 12.57 9.74
N PHE A 559 -3.81 13.39 10.21
CA PHE A 559 -2.81 14.06 9.37
C PHE A 559 -1.51 14.24 10.16
N HIS A 560 -0.68 13.19 10.17
CA HIS A 560 0.60 13.19 10.90
C HIS A 560 1.77 13.22 9.94
N VAL A 561 2.70 14.16 10.15
CA VAL A 561 3.87 14.37 9.29
C VAL A 561 5.16 13.92 9.98
N SER A 562 5.16 13.71 11.30
CA SER A 562 6.34 13.28 12.06
C SER A 562 6.04 12.31 13.21
N ASP A 563 7.13 11.94 13.87
CA ASP A 563 7.17 11.22 15.12
C ASP A 563 6.59 11.96 16.35
N PRO A 564 5.51 11.44 16.98
CA PRO A 564 4.90 12.09 18.15
C PRO A 564 5.79 12.14 19.41
N THR A 565 6.89 11.39 19.45
CA THR A 565 7.48 10.90 20.71
C THR A 565 8.84 11.51 21.06
N ALA A 566 9.42 12.30 20.16
CA ALA A 566 10.60 13.13 20.44
C ALA A 566 10.34 14.25 21.49
N ARG A 567 9.14 14.34 22.07
CA ARG A 567 8.74 15.31 23.12
C ARG A 567 9.20 14.91 24.54
N THR A 568 10.37 14.29 24.69
CA THR A 568 11.09 14.18 25.98
C THR A 568 12.35 15.03 25.92
N THR A 569 12.71 15.70 27.02
CA THR A 569 13.50 16.95 27.02
C THR A 569 15.02 16.78 26.81
N THR A 570 15.47 15.76 26.09
CA THR A 570 16.87 15.62 25.69
C THR A 570 16.99 14.81 24.38
N LEU A 571 17.29 15.50 23.27
CA LEU A 571 17.57 14.87 21.98
C LEU A 571 19.03 14.39 21.92
N ASN A 572 19.26 13.18 21.40
CA ASN A 572 20.60 12.71 21.04
C ASN A 572 20.86 13.04 19.56
N PRO A 573 21.95 13.75 19.20
CA PRO A 573 22.33 13.92 17.80
C PRO A 573 22.61 12.58 17.12
N GLY A 574 21.95 12.30 15.99
CA GLY A 574 22.24 11.12 15.14
C GLY A 574 21.15 10.04 15.01
N THR A 575 19.88 10.32 15.32
CA THR A 575 18.74 9.43 15.00
C THR A 575 18.01 9.86 13.72
N ASN A 576 17.66 8.92 12.83
CA ASN A 576 17.34 9.21 11.42
C ASN A 576 15.96 9.86 11.10
N ASP A 577 15.24 10.44 12.07
CA ASP A 577 14.06 11.27 11.78
C ASP A 577 14.32 12.73 12.20
N PHE A 578 14.86 13.50 11.25
CA PHE A 578 15.12 14.94 11.36
C PHE A 578 14.48 15.75 10.22
N ASP A 579 13.90 15.12 9.20
CA ASP A 579 13.42 15.80 8.00
C ASP A 579 11.96 16.23 8.13
N ARG A 580 11.72 17.28 8.92
CA ARG A 580 10.38 17.86 9.14
C ARG A 580 9.94 18.76 7.98
N SER A 581 10.27 18.39 6.75
CA SER A 581 10.02 19.20 5.56
C SER A 581 8.64 18.90 4.97
N MET A 582 8.08 19.85 4.21
CA MET A 582 6.83 19.64 3.50
C MET A 582 6.68 20.53 2.27
N SER A 583 5.66 20.25 1.47
CA SER A 583 5.15 21.19 0.48
C SER A 583 3.66 21.04 0.25
N ALA A 584 2.94 22.16 0.29
CA ALA A 584 1.52 22.26 -0.03
C ALA A 584 1.33 23.07 -1.31
N GLN A 585 0.52 22.57 -2.24
CA GLN A 585 0.17 23.24 -3.49
C GLN A 585 -1.36 23.35 -3.58
N VAL A 586 -1.88 24.52 -3.94
CA VAL A 586 -3.32 24.77 -4.12
C VAL A 586 -3.54 25.54 -5.41
N TRP A 587 -4.55 25.15 -6.19
CA TRP A 587 -5.03 25.86 -7.36
C TRP A 587 -6.39 26.49 -7.06
N PHE A 588 -6.44 27.82 -6.94
CA PHE A 588 -7.63 28.56 -6.49
C PHE A 588 -7.90 29.82 -7.31
N ARG A 589 -9.13 30.33 -7.22
CA ARG A 589 -9.62 31.63 -7.70
C ARG A 589 -10.56 32.20 -6.64
N ALA A 590 -10.34 33.43 -6.20
CA ALA A 590 -11.22 34.08 -5.21
C ALA A 590 -12.48 34.68 -5.87
N ASP A 591 -13.61 34.72 -5.15
CA ASP A 591 -14.83 35.42 -5.61
C ASP A 591 -14.59 36.94 -5.70
N ASP A 592 -13.95 37.47 -4.66
CA ASP A 592 -13.62 38.86 -4.48
C ASP A 592 -12.39 38.98 -3.56
N LEU A 593 -11.81 40.18 -3.46
CA LEU A 593 -10.64 40.46 -2.62
C LEU A 593 -11.03 41.21 -1.33
N GLN A 594 -12.26 41.04 -0.83
CA GLN A 594 -12.78 41.70 0.37
C GLN A 594 -12.69 40.79 1.60
N GLY A 595 -11.53 40.81 2.24
CA GLY A 595 -11.26 40.04 3.44
C GLY A 595 -10.42 38.80 3.18
N SER A 596 -10.01 38.16 4.27
CA SER A 596 -8.97 37.14 4.26
C SER A 596 -9.50 35.72 4.34
N GLY A 597 -8.90 34.79 3.58
CA GLY A 597 -9.28 33.38 3.54
C GLY A 597 -8.14 32.42 3.91
N ILE A 598 -8.48 31.32 4.57
CA ILE A 598 -7.56 30.20 4.83
C ILE A 598 -7.63 29.20 3.66
N LEU A 599 -6.51 29.01 2.96
CA LEU A 599 -6.38 28.00 1.91
C LEU A 599 -6.08 26.62 2.54
N MET A 600 -5.13 26.57 3.47
CA MET A 600 -4.76 25.37 4.23
C MET A 600 -4.23 25.73 5.62
N GLU A 601 -4.56 24.93 6.65
CA GLU A 601 -3.92 25.00 7.97
C GLU A 601 -3.65 23.61 8.59
N SER A 602 -2.70 23.53 9.53
CA SER A 602 -2.47 22.36 10.39
C SER A 602 -1.72 22.78 11.67
N GLY A 603 -2.29 22.54 12.85
CA GLY A 603 -1.63 22.75 14.15
C GLY A 603 -2.55 23.24 15.27
N ASP A 604 -1.95 23.80 16.33
CA ASP A 604 -2.66 24.55 17.39
C ASP A 604 -2.09 25.97 17.52
N GLY A 605 -2.69 26.82 18.36
CA GLY A 605 -2.25 28.21 18.53
C GLY A 605 -0.76 28.40 18.88
N THR A 606 -0.09 27.41 19.47
CA THR A 606 1.33 27.49 19.85
C THR A 606 2.33 27.16 18.75
N LYS A 607 1.97 26.35 17.74
CA LYS A 607 2.87 25.79 16.71
C LYS A 607 2.11 25.06 15.60
N GLY A 608 2.72 24.93 14.43
CA GLY A 608 2.09 24.37 13.21
C GLY A 608 2.31 25.27 12.00
N MET A 609 1.43 25.23 11.01
CA MET A 609 1.50 26.08 9.81
C MET A 609 0.15 26.48 9.20
N SER A 610 0.15 27.56 8.41
CA SER A 610 -0.97 27.96 7.56
C SER A 610 -0.55 28.67 6.28
N LEU A 611 -1.29 28.43 5.20
CA LEU A 611 -1.25 29.13 3.91
C LEU A 611 -2.56 29.89 3.74
N THR A 612 -2.46 31.20 3.52
CA THR A 612 -3.58 32.15 3.62
C THR A 612 -3.53 33.22 2.54
N LEU A 613 -4.69 33.72 2.14
CA LEU A 613 -4.88 34.86 1.24
C LEU A 613 -5.42 36.04 2.06
N GLY A 614 -4.88 37.24 1.88
CA GLY A 614 -5.28 38.41 2.66
C GLY A 614 -4.63 39.71 2.18
N ASN A 615 -4.73 40.76 2.98
CA ASN A 615 -3.99 42.01 2.78
C ASN A 615 -2.90 42.07 3.87
N ALA A 616 -1.64 41.84 3.46
CA ALA A 616 -0.48 41.79 4.34
C ALA A 616 0.36 43.06 4.26
N ASP A 617 0.47 43.70 3.09
CA ASP A 617 1.29 44.91 2.88
C ASP A 617 0.56 46.23 3.19
N GLY A 618 -0.78 46.21 3.31
CA GLY A 618 -1.63 47.38 3.55
C GLY A 618 -2.15 48.09 2.30
N VAL A 619 -1.89 47.58 1.09
CA VAL A 619 -2.03 48.31 -0.18
C VAL A 619 -2.92 47.55 -1.18
N GLY A 620 -4.23 47.80 -1.09
CA GLY A 620 -5.21 47.32 -2.08
C GLY A 620 -6.27 46.40 -1.48
N GLY A 621 -6.62 45.35 -2.23
CA GLY A 621 -7.53 44.30 -1.78
C GLY A 621 -6.82 43.27 -0.90
N SER A 622 -7.39 42.06 -0.81
CA SER A 622 -6.70 40.88 -0.25
C SER A 622 -5.92 40.13 -1.34
N ASN A 623 -4.82 40.74 -1.78
CA ASN A 623 -3.94 40.34 -2.89
C ASN A 623 -2.58 39.76 -2.45
N ASP A 624 -2.38 39.44 -1.17
CA ASP A 624 -1.17 38.81 -0.65
C ASP A 624 -1.39 37.33 -0.28
N LEU A 625 -0.46 36.46 -0.69
CA LEU A 625 -0.29 35.14 -0.10
C LEU A 625 0.67 35.22 1.09
N ARG A 626 0.23 34.68 2.23
CA ARG A 626 1.05 34.47 3.43
C ARG A 626 1.19 32.98 3.71
N PHE A 627 2.43 32.50 3.76
CA PHE A 627 2.77 31.18 4.32
C PHE A 627 3.52 31.38 5.65
N ARG A 628 3.08 30.67 6.69
CA ARG A 628 3.56 30.80 8.07
C ARG A 628 3.84 29.43 8.67
N VAL A 629 4.96 29.31 9.38
CA VAL A 629 5.31 28.15 10.21
C VAL A 629 5.69 28.64 11.60
N LEU A 630 5.12 28.03 12.63
CA LEU A 630 5.28 28.36 14.05
C LEU A 630 5.84 27.17 14.80
N GLY A 631 6.77 27.41 15.72
CA GLY A 631 7.36 26.37 16.57
C GLY A 631 7.13 26.55 18.06
N ALA A 632 7.20 25.42 18.77
CA ALA A 632 6.82 25.28 20.19
C ALA A 632 7.50 26.28 21.13
N ASN A 633 8.68 26.77 20.76
CA ASN A 633 9.51 27.67 21.55
C ASN A 633 9.25 29.17 21.25
N GLY A 634 8.23 29.49 20.45
CA GLY A 634 7.89 30.85 20.02
C GLY A 634 8.66 31.35 18.79
N GLU A 635 9.46 30.49 18.17
CA GLU A 635 10.09 30.78 16.88
C GLU A 635 9.05 30.74 15.75
N ALA A 636 9.22 31.60 14.74
CA ALA A 636 8.29 31.77 13.65
C ALA A 636 9.02 32.10 12.35
N LEU A 637 8.62 31.45 11.26
CA LEU A 637 8.85 31.93 9.90
C LEU A 637 7.53 32.40 9.30
N THR A 638 7.57 33.50 8.58
CA THR A 638 6.41 34.06 7.87
C THR A 638 6.93 34.76 6.62
N LEU A 639 6.27 34.51 5.50
CA LEU A 639 6.61 35.08 4.21
C LEU A 639 5.33 35.57 3.54
N ASP A 640 5.36 36.83 3.14
CA ASP A 640 4.28 37.53 2.45
C ASP A 640 4.69 37.83 1.02
N VAL A 641 3.78 37.62 0.08
CA VAL A 641 4.00 37.86 -1.35
C VAL A 641 2.74 38.41 -2.03
N PRO A 642 2.80 39.59 -2.68
CA PRO A 642 1.69 40.10 -3.48
C PRO A 642 1.57 39.30 -4.79
N ILE A 643 0.37 38.78 -5.06
CA ILE A 643 0.10 37.90 -6.23
C ILE A 643 -0.45 38.61 -7.46
N ASP A 644 -0.92 39.86 -7.30
CA ASP A 644 -1.43 40.72 -8.38
C ASP A 644 -0.40 41.05 -9.47
N ARG A 645 0.89 40.85 -9.18
CA ARG A 645 2.01 40.99 -10.13
C ARG A 645 2.16 39.81 -11.09
N PHE A 646 1.39 38.73 -10.90
CA PHE A 646 1.57 37.47 -11.63
C PHE A 646 0.30 36.93 -12.32
N ALA A 647 -0.90 37.27 -11.82
CA ALA A 647 -2.21 36.92 -12.40
C ALA A 647 -3.32 37.72 -11.70
N ASP A 648 -4.56 37.70 -12.21
CA ASP A 648 -5.71 38.26 -11.49
C ASP A 648 -6.40 37.15 -10.65
N PRO A 649 -6.28 37.17 -9.31
CA PRO A 649 -6.88 36.16 -8.43
C PRO A 649 -8.42 36.08 -8.48
N THR A 650 -9.11 37.04 -9.11
CA THR A 650 -10.57 37.02 -9.31
C THR A 650 -11.00 36.49 -10.68
N LYS A 651 -10.07 36.32 -11.63
CA LYS A 651 -10.35 35.77 -12.97
C LYS A 651 -9.69 34.42 -13.22
N ASP A 652 -8.43 34.29 -12.84
CA ASP A 652 -7.57 33.15 -13.14
C ASP A 652 -7.55 32.11 -12.02
N PHE A 653 -7.28 30.85 -12.38
CA PHE A 653 -6.79 29.88 -11.40
C PHE A 653 -5.28 30.08 -11.20
N ILE A 654 -4.90 30.43 -9.98
CA ILE A 654 -3.51 30.65 -9.56
C ILE A 654 -3.00 29.42 -8.83
N GLN A 655 -1.80 28.95 -9.19
CA GLN A 655 -1.08 27.95 -8.41
C GLN A 655 -0.30 28.66 -7.30
N ALA A 656 -0.67 28.45 -6.05
CA ALA A 656 0.22 28.68 -4.91
C ALA A 656 0.96 27.38 -4.58
N THR A 657 2.28 27.42 -4.36
CA THR A 657 3.02 26.34 -3.70
C THR A 657 3.87 26.88 -2.55
N ALA A 658 3.53 26.44 -1.34
CA ALA A 658 4.27 26.64 -0.12
C ALA A 658 5.26 25.48 0.07
N VAL A 659 6.53 25.78 0.35
CA VAL A 659 7.58 24.79 0.62
C VAL A 659 8.26 25.15 1.94
N PHE A 660 8.40 24.19 2.84
CA PHE A 660 9.15 24.33 4.09
C PHE A 660 10.20 23.23 4.19
N ASN A 661 11.43 23.61 4.51
CA ASN A 661 12.57 22.73 4.75
C ASN A 661 13.06 22.94 6.19
N ASP A 662 13.15 21.87 6.99
CA ASP A 662 13.51 21.94 8.43
C ASP A 662 14.82 21.23 8.79
N SER A 663 15.67 20.91 7.79
CA SER A 663 16.93 20.23 8.06
C SER A 663 17.87 21.07 8.94
N ASN A 664 18.81 20.41 9.62
CA ASN A 664 19.72 21.09 10.53
C ASN A 664 20.82 21.91 9.84
N THR A 665 21.09 21.66 8.55
CA THR A 665 22.09 22.36 7.74
C THR A 665 21.50 23.31 6.69
N ASP A 666 20.22 23.15 6.37
CA ASP A 666 19.47 24.00 5.44
C ASP A 666 18.01 24.12 5.91
N ARG A 667 17.59 25.33 6.31
CA ARG A 667 16.25 25.61 6.85
C ARG A 667 15.67 26.84 6.19
N TYR A 668 14.54 26.70 5.50
CA TYR A 668 13.88 27.80 4.81
C TYR A 668 12.38 27.59 4.66
N LEU A 669 11.70 28.69 4.39
CA LEU A 669 10.33 28.76 3.92
C LEU A 669 10.35 29.49 2.57
N GLN A 670 9.79 28.87 1.54
CA GLN A 670 9.65 29.43 0.19
C GLN A 670 8.17 29.51 -0.22
N LEU A 671 7.83 30.52 -1.01
CA LEU A 671 6.57 30.62 -1.74
C LEU A 671 6.83 30.69 -3.24
N TYR A 672 6.07 29.89 -3.97
CA TYR A 672 6.01 29.89 -5.43
C TYR A 672 4.61 30.25 -5.89
N VAL A 673 4.53 31.05 -6.95
CA VAL A 673 3.28 31.37 -7.66
C VAL A 673 3.49 31.02 -9.12
N ASN A 674 2.57 30.24 -9.70
CA ASN A 674 2.60 29.85 -11.11
C ASN A 674 3.98 29.28 -11.54
N GLY A 675 4.50 28.32 -10.78
CA GLY A 675 5.81 27.68 -10.99
C GLY A 675 7.04 28.55 -10.70
N ALA A 676 6.92 29.87 -10.54
CA ALA A 676 8.03 30.78 -10.26
C ALA A 676 8.25 30.94 -8.75
N LEU A 677 9.51 30.98 -8.30
CA LEU A 677 9.86 31.35 -6.92
C LEU A 677 9.63 32.85 -6.74
N VAL A 678 8.76 33.22 -5.81
CA VAL A 678 8.33 34.62 -5.60
C VAL A 678 8.69 35.16 -4.21
N GLY A 679 9.07 34.29 -3.27
CA GLY A 679 9.66 34.70 -2.01
C GLY A 679 10.40 33.56 -1.30
N GLN A 680 11.39 33.92 -0.46
CA GLN A 680 12.09 33.01 0.43
C GLN A 680 12.48 33.72 1.73
N ILE A 681 12.35 33.03 2.87
CA ILE A 681 12.91 33.43 4.16
C ILE A 681 13.66 32.24 4.78
N ASN A 682 14.88 32.48 5.26
CA ASN A 682 15.72 31.45 5.86
C ASN A 682 15.53 31.40 7.38
N GLY A 683 15.50 30.20 7.94
CA GLY A 683 15.51 29.99 9.39
C GLY A 683 16.91 30.06 10.00
N GLN A 684 16.98 30.02 11.32
CA GLN A 684 18.25 29.79 12.03
C GLN A 684 18.60 28.30 11.94
N LEU A 685 19.86 27.97 11.64
CA LEU A 685 20.30 26.58 11.41
C LEU A 685 20.58 25.84 12.73
N GLY A 686 20.61 24.50 12.66
CA GLY A 686 20.87 23.61 13.80
C GLY A 686 19.61 23.16 14.56
N ASP A 687 19.75 22.05 15.29
CA ASP A 687 18.62 21.30 15.88
C ASP A 687 17.79 22.11 16.90
N ALA A 688 18.42 23.06 17.60
CA ALA A 688 17.78 23.92 18.60
C ALA A 688 16.76 24.91 18.01
N HIS A 689 16.81 25.14 16.70
CA HIS A 689 16.01 26.11 15.95
C HIS A 689 15.02 25.44 14.96
N SER A 690 14.70 24.16 15.20
CA SER A 690 13.69 23.43 14.41
C SER A 690 12.28 23.80 14.85
N LEU A 691 11.38 23.98 13.88
CA LEU A 691 10.05 24.51 14.15
C LEU A 691 9.05 23.45 14.64
N GLN A 692 9.33 22.15 14.54
CA GLN A 692 8.54 21.09 15.21
C GLN A 692 7.00 21.21 15.01
N TRP A 693 6.60 21.60 13.80
CA TRP A 693 5.23 21.98 13.41
C TRP A 693 4.29 20.78 13.20
N ASP A 694 4.84 19.57 13.32
CA ASP A 694 4.46 18.35 12.58
C ASP A 694 3.76 17.29 13.46
N GLY A 695 3.96 17.36 14.78
CA GLY A 695 3.33 16.50 15.78
C GLY A 695 1.88 16.90 16.07
N TYR A 696 1.01 16.70 15.08
CA TYR A 696 -0.43 16.96 15.08
C TYR A 696 -1.23 15.88 14.38
N ASP A 697 -2.55 15.91 14.64
CA ASP A 697 -3.50 14.90 14.23
C ASP A 697 -4.48 15.41 13.15
N ARG A 698 -4.47 16.73 12.86
CA ARG A 698 -5.49 17.42 12.03
C ARG A 698 -4.92 18.49 11.10
N ALA A 699 -5.41 18.51 9.86
CA ALA A 699 -5.33 19.63 8.92
C ALA A 699 -6.72 20.05 8.42
N GLY A 700 -6.81 21.29 7.91
CA GLY A 700 -8.02 21.91 7.37
C GLY A 700 -7.80 22.54 5.98
N LEU A 701 -8.86 22.55 5.17
CA LEU A 701 -8.93 23.23 3.86
C LEU A 701 -10.20 24.09 3.80
N GLY A 702 -10.07 25.32 3.30
CA GLY A 702 -11.18 26.25 3.01
C GLY A 702 -11.79 27.00 4.21
N ASN A 703 -11.70 26.47 5.43
CA ASN A 703 -12.26 27.12 6.63
C ASN A 703 -11.37 26.88 7.86
N VAL A 704 -11.57 27.71 8.88
CA VAL A 704 -10.96 27.66 10.22
C VAL A 704 -11.15 26.27 10.84
N GLY A 705 -10.03 25.59 11.09
CA GLY A 705 -10.01 24.24 11.66
C GLY A 705 -10.44 24.21 13.13
N GLY A 706 -11.22 23.18 13.50
CA GLY A 706 -11.56 22.90 14.90
C GLY A 706 -10.32 22.52 15.71
N ASP A 707 -10.11 23.19 16.85
CA ASP A 707 -8.92 23.18 17.73
C ASP A 707 -7.63 23.82 17.15
N GLY A 708 -7.59 24.06 15.84
CA GLY A 708 -7.24 25.33 15.19
C GLY A 708 -5.84 25.95 15.32
N LEU A 709 -5.21 26.17 14.16
CA LEU A 709 -4.23 27.24 13.93
C LEU A 709 -4.91 28.56 13.46
N GLY A 710 -6.23 28.67 13.60
CA GLY A 710 -7.01 29.91 13.55
C GLY A 710 -7.56 30.38 14.91
N ALA A 711 -7.57 29.50 15.92
CA ALA A 711 -8.19 29.76 17.22
C ALA A 711 -7.43 30.82 18.05
N ALA A 712 -8.14 31.44 19.01
CA ALA A 712 -7.67 32.59 19.81
C ALA A 712 -6.61 32.25 20.90
N GLY A 713 -5.80 31.23 20.69
CA GLY A 713 -4.74 30.77 21.61
C GLY A 713 -3.30 31.14 21.18
N GLY A 714 -3.12 31.69 19.98
CA GLY A 714 -1.79 32.04 19.48
C GLY A 714 -1.21 33.33 20.09
N SER A 715 0.06 33.28 20.47
CA SER A 715 0.76 34.40 21.14
C SER A 715 1.14 35.56 20.21
N GLY A 716 0.95 35.41 18.90
CA GLY A 716 1.10 36.47 17.91
C GLY A 716 -0.20 36.68 17.13
N VAL A 717 -0.52 37.94 16.85
CA VAL A 717 -1.76 38.37 16.16
C VAL A 717 -2.06 37.51 14.93
N GLN A 718 -3.27 36.96 14.87
CA GLN A 718 -3.82 36.39 13.64
C GLN A 718 -4.05 37.54 12.65
N PRO A 719 -3.37 37.58 11.50
CA PRO A 719 -3.59 38.64 10.50
C PRO A 719 -4.97 38.49 9.83
N PHE A 720 -5.48 37.26 9.79
CA PHE A 720 -6.55 36.79 8.92
C PHE A 720 -7.48 35.88 9.73
N THR A 721 -8.79 36.02 9.55
CA THR A 721 -9.80 35.42 10.45
C THR A 721 -11.06 34.90 9.73
N GLY A 722 -10.96 34.56 8.45
CA GLY A 722 -12.09 34.09 7.64
C GLY A 722 -11.78 32.81 6.86
N GLY A 723 -12.83 32.07 6.49
CA GLY A 723 -12.73 31.01 5.49
C GLY A 723 -12.50 31.57 4.09
N PHE A 724 -12.02 30.73 3.19
CA PHE A 724 -11.82 31.07 1.78
C PHE A 724 -13.17 31.23 1.07
N ARG A 725 -13.24 32.22 0.18
CA ARG A 725 -14.43 32.56 -0.62
C ARG A 725 -14.08 32.53 -2.10
N GLY A 726 -14.66 31.58 -2.84
CA GLY A 726 -14.38 31.34 -4.24
C GLY A 726 -14.13 29.87 -4.58
N GLU A 727 -13.46 29.63 -5.70
CA GLU A 727 -13.27 28.31 -6.30
C GLU A 727 -11.90 27.71 -5.99
N MET A 728 -11.86 26.42 -5.67
CA MET A 728 -10.63 25.61 -5.75
C MET A 728 -10.79 24.45 -6.74
N ALA A 729 -9.79 24.23 -7.58
CA ALA A 729 -9.78 23.20 -8.62
C ALA A 729 -8.98 21.95 -8.23
N SER A 730 -7.90 22.12 -7.45
CA SER A 730 -7.09 21.03 -6.90
C SER A 730 -6.20 21.50 -5.74
N ALA A 731 -5.75 20.54 -4.92
CA ALA A 731 -4.85 20.75 -3.80
C ALA A 731 -3.98 19.51 -3.61
N LYS A 732 -2.72 19.68 -3.23
CA LYS A 732 -1.73 18.61 -3.06
C LYS A 732 -0.87 18.86 -1.82
N PHE A 733 -0.64 17.84 -1.02
CA PHE A 733 0.29 17.87 0.10
C PHE A 733 1.38 16.78 -0.04
N ASN A 734 2.60 17.14 0.37
CA ASN A 734 3.81 16.32 0.29
C ASN A 734 4.55 16.44 1.65
N ASN A 735 4.95 15.32 2.26
CA ASN A 735 5.75 15.29 3.51
C ASN A 735 7.27 15.50 3.29
N TYR A 736 7.64 16.28 2.28
CA TYR A 736 9.03 16.60 1.94
C TYR A 736 9.09 17.95 1.20
N ALA A 737 10.25 18.60 1.20
CA ALA A 737 10.45 19.83 0.44
C ALA A 737 10.55 19.53 -1.07
N LEU A 738 9.66 20.12 -1.87
CA LEU A 738 9.75 20.10 -3.33
C LEU A 738 10.91 20.97 -3.80
N THR A 739 11.71 20.44 -4.73
CA THR A 739 12.74 21.26 -5.42
C THR A 739 12.06 22.32 -6.31
N PRO A 740 12.75 23.44 -6.64
CA PRO A 740 12.23 24.42 -7.59
C PRO A 740 11.83 23.81 -8.95
N ALA A 741 12.57 22.79 -9.39
CA ALA A 741 12.27 22.06 -10.62
C ALA A 741 10.98 21.23 -10.51
N ASN A 742 10.70 20.62 -9.35
CA ASN A 742 9.47 19.87 -9.13
C ASN A 742 8.24 20.79 -9.10
N VAL A 743 8.34 21.95 -8.45
CA VAL A 743 7.25 22.95 -8.42
C VAL A 743 6.93 23.46 -9.82
N LEU A 744 7.97 23.84 -10.58
CA LEU A 744 7.84 24.30 -11.97
C LEU A 744 7.31 23.21 -12.91
N ALA A 745 7.75 21.95 -12.76
CA ALA A 745 7.20 20.83 -13.52
C ALA A 745 5.70 20.62 -13.23
N SER A 746 5.29 20.74 -11.96
CA SER A 746 3.88 20.70 -11.55
C SER A 746 3.06 21.80 -12.24
N TYR A 747 3.57 23.04 -12.29
CA TYR A 747 2.94 24.14 -13.01
C TYR A 747 2.79 23.86 -14.51
N ASN A 748 3.90 23.56 -15.19
CA ASN A 748 3.92 23.35 -16.63
C ASN A 748 3.01 22.17 -17.05
N SER A 749 2.82 21.18 -16.19
CA SER A 749 1.90 20.05 -16.45
C SER A 749 0.42 20.48 -16.52
N ALA A 750 0.01 21.53 -15.81
CA ALA A 750 -1.35 22.06 -15.86
C ALA A 750 -1.64 22.81 -17.17
N LEU A 751 -0.61 23.38 -17.80
CA LEU A 751 -0.72 24.21 -19.01
C LEU A 751 -0.75 23.40 -20.31
N ALA A 752 -0.13 22.23 -20.33
CA ALA A 752 0.14 21.46 -21.55
C ALA A 752 -1.15 21.00 -22.30
N PRO A 753 -1.40 21.46 -23.54
CA PRO A 753 -2.57 21.05 -24.31
C PRO A 753 -2.56 19.57 -24.71
N VAL A 754 -3.75 19.00 -24.92
CA VAL A 754 -3.95 17.60 -25.28
C VAL A 754 -3.74 17.40 -26.79
N THR A 755 -2.93 16.40 -27.16
CA THR A 755 -2.50 16.00 -28.53
C THR A 755 -1.74 17.07 -29.33
N PHE A 756 -0.62 16.77 -30.01
CA PHE A 756 0.11 15.48 -30.14
C PHE A 756 0.95 15.13 -28.88
N GLY A 757 1.30 13.85 -28.73
CA GLY A 757 1.76 13.30 -27.45
C GLY A 757 3.27 13.34 -27.19
N VAL A 758 3.64 13.61 -25.93
CA VAL A 758 4.92 13.21 -25.32
C VAL A 758 4.62 12.12 -24.29
N LYS A 759 5.35 11.01 -24.33
CA LYS A 759 5.24 9.91 -23.36
C LYS A 759 6.60 9.71 -22.69
N SER A 760 6.62 9.93 -21.37
CA SER A 760 7.78 10.03 -20.46
C SER A 760 8.74 11.19 -20.68
N PHE A 761 9.33 11.66 -19.57
CA PHE A 761 10.51 12.52 -19.54
C PHE A 761 11.70 11.67 -19.06
N GLY A 762 12.84 11.80 -19.75
CA GLY A 762 14.13 11.26 -19.33
C GLY A 762 15.21 12.26 -19.71
N GLY A 763 15.76 12.96 -18.72
CA GLY A 763 16.60 14.14 -18.91
C GLY A 763 16.06 15.31 -18.10
N GLY A 764 16.96 15.99 -17.37
CA GLY A 764 16.56 17.05 -16.44
C GLY A 764 16.04 18.29 -17.16
N ALA A 765 14.94 18.86 -16.66
CA ALA A 765 14.52 20.20 -17.03
C ALA A 765 15.53 21.23 -16.50
N THR A 766 16.54 21.56 -17.31
CA THR A 766 17.32 22.78 -17.07
C THR A 766 16.38 23.99 -17.10
N SER A 767 16.66 24.99 -16.27
CA SER A 767 15.68 26.00 -15.87
C SER A 767 15.02 26.78 -17.01
N LEU A 768 13.94 27.52 -16.71
CA LEU A 768 13.40 28.59 -17.56
C LEU A 768 14.39 29.76 -17.82
N ALA A 769 15.64 29.66 -17.36
CA ALA A 769 16.76 30.54 -17.75
C ALA A 769 17.80 29.83 -18.66
N SER A 770 17.53 28.60 -19.10
CA SER A 770 18.40 27.84 -20.00
C SER A 770 17.95 27.98 -21.47
N ARG A 771 18.73 28.75 -22.23
CA ARG A 771 18.52 29.06 -23.66
C ARG A 771 18.44 27.77 -24.50
N PRO A 772 17.48 27.62 -25.43
CA PRO A 772 17.30 26.40 -26.22
C PRO A 772 18.53 26.07 -27.07
N SER A 773 18.87 24.78 -27.17
CA SER A 773 20.07 24.26 -27.83
C SER A 773 20.13 24.51 -29.35
N SER A 774 19.00 24.85 -29.97
CA SER A 774 18.90 25.28 -31.38
C SER A 774 19.51 26.66 -31.65
N VAL A 775 19.86 27.44 -30.62
CA VAL A 775 20.35 28.82 -30.75
C VAL A 775 21.83 28.94 -30.38
N ALA A 776 22.66 29.35 -31.35
CA ALA A 776 24.10 29.52 -31.16
C ALA A 776 24.48 30.58 -30.10
N LYS A 777 25.54 30.30 -29.33
CA LYS A 777 25.94 31.05 -28.12
C LYS A 777 26.60 32.41 -28.40
N ASN A 778 26.98 32.70 -29.64
CA ASN A 778 28.12 33.56 -29.96
C ASN A 778 27.78 35.05 -30.22
N SER A 779 26.94 35.69 -29.40
CA SER A 779 26.77 37.16 -29.46
C SER A 779 26.65 37.78 -28.07
N ALA A 780 27.62 38.63 -27.71
CA ALA A 780 27.79 39.23 -26.38
C ALA A 780 26.68 40.20 -25.96
N ALA A 781 25.74 40.55 -26.85
CA ALA A 781 24.61 41.43 -26.53
C ALA A 781 23.34 40.66 -26.08
N VAL A 782 23.34 39.32 -26.19
CA VAL A 782 22.32 38.42 -25.60
C VAL A 782 22.77 37.93 -24.19
N GLU A 783 23.78 38.58 -23.61
CA GLU A 783 24.27 38.33 -22.24
C GLU A 783 23.87 39.47 -21.27
N SER A 784 23.01 40.40 -21.69
CA SER A 784 22.38 41.37 -20.79
C SER A 784 21.13 40.77 -20.13
N ALA A 785 20.79 41.21 -18.92
CA ALA A 785 19.61 40.75 -18.19
C ALA A 785 18.26 41.14 -18.86
N ALA A 786 18.31 41.92 -19.94
CA ALA A 786 17.19 42.59 -20.57
C ALA A 786 16.48 41.79 -21.68
N VAL A 787 17.09 40.71 -22.21
CA VAL A 787 16.50 39.91 -23.30
C VAL A 787 16.47 38.43 -22.94
N ARG A 788 15.28 37.84 -22.96
CA ARG A 788 15.04 36.41 -22.75
C ARG A 788 14.44 35.80 -24.02
N ILE A 789 14.69 34.52 -24.25
CA ILE A 789 14.24 33.81 -25.45
C ILE A 789 13.77 32.42 -25.04
N PHE A 790 12.51 32.13 -25.31
CA PHE A 790 11.85 30.88 -24.95
C PHE A 790 11.43 30.13 -26.21
N HIS A 791 11.74 28.84 -26.30
CA HIS A 791 11.11 27.97 -27.31
C HIS A 791 9.73 27.58 -26.76
N GLU A 792 8.65 28.13 -27.34
CA GLU A 792 7.29 27.98 -26.81
C GLU A 792 6.73 26.59 -27.09
N ARG A 793 6.80 26.17 -28.36
CA ARG A 793 6.36 24.85 -28.84
C ARG A 793 6.93 24.55 -30.23
N SER A 794 7.04 23.26 -30.52
CA SER A 794 6.97 22.75 -31.89
C SER A 794 5.56 22.23 -32.16
N ASP A 795 5.06 22.37 -33.38
CA ASP A 795 3.67 22.10 -33.69
C ASP A 795 3.40 21.73 -35.15
N ARG A 796 2.20 21.19 -35.41
CA ARG A 796 1.62 21.15 -36.76
C ARG A 796 0.45 22.11 -36.82
N LEU A 797 0.48 23.05 -37.75
CA LEU A 797 -0.58 24.03 -37.92
C LEU A 797 -1.88 23.36 -38.41
N ASP A 798 -2.91 23.24 -37.58
CA ASP A 798 -4.21 22.67 -38.01
C ASP A 798 -5.03 23.65 -38.88
N GLN A 799 -4.71 24.95 -38.84
CA GLN A 799 -5.21 26.00 -39.74
C GLN A 799 -4.07 26.86 -40.28
N SER A 800 -4.30 27.61 -41.37
CA SER A 800 -3.26 28.47 -41.94
C SER A 800 -2.91 29.64 -41.00
N LEU A 801 -1.64 29.78 -40.65
CA LEU A 801 -1.12 30.86 -39.79
C LEU A 801 -0.69 32.05 -40.65
N THR A 802 -1.18 33.25 -40.34
CA THR A 802 -0.69 34.49 -40.96
C THR A 802 0.55 34.99 -40.20
N LEU A 803 1.58 35.41 -40.93
CA LEU A 803 2.81 35.99 -40.41
C LEU A 803 2.86 37.47 -40.79
N ASP A 804 3.22 38.36 -39.85
CA ASP A 804 3.29 39.82 -40.08
C ASP A 804 4.45 40.24 -40.98
N ALA A 805 5.54 39.46 -40.92
CA ALA A 805 6.65 39.54 -41.83
C ALA A 805 7.05 38.14 -42.31
N ALA A 806 6.71 37.83 -43.56
CA ALA A 806 7.21 36.66 -44.28
C ALA A 806 8.49 37.02 -45.05
N LEU A 807 9.59 36.29 -44.79
CA LEU A 807 10.93 36.83 -45.03
C LEU A 807 11.72 36.10 -46.14
N PRO A 808 11.87 36.72 -47.33
CA PRO A 808 12.96 36.35 -48.23
C PRO A 808 14.33 36.71 -47.64
N ALA A 809 15.38 36.14 -48.23
CA ALA A 809 16.77 36.33 -47.81
C ALA A 809 17.20 37.82 -47.76
N ASN A 810 18.05 38.17 -46.79
CA ASN A 810 18.64 39.51 -46.59
C ASN A 810 17.68 40.68 -46.27
N VAL A 811 16.43 40.43 -45.85
CA VAL A 811 15.52 41.51 -45.42
C VAL A 811 16.00 42.15 -44.10
N ILE A 812 15.89 43.49 -44.04
CA ILE A 812 16.05 44.30 -42.83
C ILE A 812 14.74 45.03 -42.56
N LEU A 813 14.04 44.62 -41.50
CA LEU A 813 12.88 45.31 -40.96
C LEU A 813 13.35 46.53 -40.16
N ARG A 814 12.61 47.63 -40.33
CA ARG A 814 12.87 48.97 -39.78
C ARG A 814 11.55 49.60 -39.34
N PRO A 815 11.58 50.68 -38.53
CA PRO A 815 10.39 51.49 -38.24
C PRO A 815 9.59 51.79 -39.51
N GLY A 816 8.29 51.44 -39.51
CA GLY A 816 7.39 51.64 -40.65
C GLY A 816 7.50 50.62 -41.80
N ALA A 817 8.27 49.55 -41.66
CA ALA A 817 8.42 48.50 -42.69
C ALA A 817 7.72 47.16 -42.34
N MET A 818 6.87 47.15 -41.32
CA MET A 818 6.02 46.00 -40.95
C MET A 818 4.73 46.04 -41.78
N GLY A 819 4.36 44.93 -42.43
CA GLY A 819 3.23 44.91 -43.37
C GLY A 819 3.39 44.04 -44.64
N SER A 820 4.42 43.19 -44.72
CA SER A 820 4.56 42.19 -45.79
C SER A 820 4.11 40.82 -45.27
N THR A 821 2.79 40.64 -45.17
CA THR A 821 2.19 39.41 -44.66
C THR A 821 2.28 38.26 -45.66
N ALA A 822 2.33 37.03 -45.14
CA ALA A 822 2.01 35.82 -45.89
C ALA A 822 1.43 34.75 -44.96
N GLN A 823 0.84 33.69 -45.53
CA GLN A 823 0.31 32.58 -44.78
C GLN A 823 1.18 31.32 -44.92
N LEU A 824 1.46 30.69 -43.78
CA LEU A 824 1.85 29.28 -43.74
C LEU A 824 0.57 28.44 -43.85
N ALA A 825 0.56 27.43 -44.72
CA ALA A 825 -0.62 26.61 -44.91
C ALA A 825 -0.87 25.67 -43.71
N ALA A 826 -2.14 25.33 -43.49
CA ALA A 826 -2.50 24.20 -42.65
C ALA A 826 -1.73 22.92 -43.06
N GLY A 827 -1.34 22.12 -42.07
CA GLY A 827 -0.50 20.93 -42.22
C GLY A 827 1.01 21.18 -42.10
N THR A 828 1.47 22.44 -42.09
CA THR A 828 2.90 22.80 -41.96
C THR A 828 3.43 22.48 -40.55
N LEU A 829 4.63 21.90 -40.46
CA LEU A 829 5.36 21.70 -39.20
C LEU A 829 6.24 22.92 -38.88
N VAL A 830 6.15 23.45 -37.67
CA VAL A 830 6.82 24.68 -37.23
C VAL A 830 7.38 24.59 -35.82
N SER A 831 8.30 25.49 -35.48
CA SER A 831 8.71 25.79 -34.10
C SER A 831 8.58 27.29 -33.83
N SER A 832 8.00 27.68 -32.69
CA SER A 832 7.83 29.07 -32.27
C SER A 832 8.78 29.45 -31.14
N TYR A 833 9.43 30.60 -31.27
CA TYR A 833 10.32 31.16 -30.26
C TYR A 833 9.84 32.56 -29.85
N LEU A 834 9.43 32.71 -28.59
CA LEU A 834 9.11 33.99 -27.98
C LEU A 834 10.40 34.74 -27.61
N PHE A 835 10.45 36.01 -27.98
CA PHE A 835 11.45 36.97 -27.55
C PHE A 835 10.81 37.92 -26.56
N ASP A 836 11.43 38.06 -25.38
CA ASP A 836 10.95 38.83 -24.24
C ASP A 836 11.99 39.90 -23.89
N LEU A 837 11.62 41.18 -24.08
CA LEU A 837 12.45 42.34 -23.78
C LEU A 837 11.91 42.98 -22.50
N ASP A 838 12.54 42.64 -21.37
CA ASP A 838 12.23 43.11 -20.02
C ASP A 838 13.50 43.76 -19.43
N PRO A 839 13.69 45.08 -19.64
CA PRO A 839 14.96 45.75 -19.34
C PRO A 839 15.19 46.10 -17.87
N VAL A 840 14.20 45.89 -16.97
CA VAL A 840 14.24 46.14 -15.51
C VAL A 840 14.96 47.43 -15.08
N GLY A 841 14.24 48.56 -15.09
CA GLY A 841 14.77 49.86 -14.68
C GLY A 841 13.73 50.84 -14.14
N SER A 842 14.17 52.05 -13.80
CA SER A 842 13.28 53.13 -13.36
C SER A 842 12.46 53.72 -14.51
N ALA A 843 11.18 53.98 -14.25
CA ALA A 843 10.22 54.36 -15.28
C ALA A 843 10.67 55.54 -16.17
N GLY A 844 10.45 55.40 -17.48
CA GLY A 844 10.87 56.39 -18.50
C GLY A 844 12.36 56.39 -18.85
N SER A 845 13.18 55.48 -18.28
CA SER A 845 14.59 55.32 -18.66
C SER A 845 14.70 54.39 -19.89
N ALA A 846 15.20 54.87 -21.03
CA ALA A 846 15.33 54.04 -22.23
C ALA A 846 16.56 53.11 -22.17
N VAL A 847 16.35 51.82 -22.47
CA VAL A 847 17.39 50.77 -22.48
C VAL A 847 17.44 50.13 -23.87
N THR A 848 18.60 50.19 -24.52
CA THR A 848 18.83 49.58 -25.85
C THR A 848 19.54 48.24 -25.72
N SER A 849 18.89 47.18 -26.18
CA SER A 849 19.44 45.84 -26.35
C SER A 849 19.83 45.59 -27.82
N SER A 850 20.62 44.55 -28.07
CA SER A 850 21.01 44.11 -29.42
C SER A 850 21.35 42.62 -29.40
N GLY A 851 21.54 41.97 -30.55
CA GLY A 851 21.95 40.57 -30.58
C GLY A 851 22.10 39.96 -31.96
N VAL A 852 22.74 38.79 -32.02
CA VAL A 852 22.87 37.95 -33.21
C VAL A 852 22.64 36.49 -32.81
N ILE A 853 21.67 35.84 -33.46
CA ILE A 853 21.11 34.55 -33.10
C ILE A 853 21.03 33.71 -34.36
N THR A 854 21.71 32.57 -34.36
CA THR A 854 21.62 31.59 -35.46
C THR A 854 20.84 30.38 -34.96
N PHE A 855 19.76 30.07 -35.69
CA PHE A 855 18.94 28.87 -35.54
C PHE A 855 19.51 27.73 -36.39
N ASN A 856 19.19 26.49 -36.03
CA ASN A 856 19.48 25.30 -36.83
C ASN A 856 18.47 25.04 -37.97
N GLN A 857 17.38 25.81 -38.04
CA GLN A 857 16.32 25.68 -39.04
C GLN A 857 15.99 27.03 -39.68
N ILE A 858 15.48 27.01 -40.91
CA ILE A 858 15.14 28.23 -41.64
C ILE A 858 14.02 29.00 -40.93
N ILE A 859 14.22 30.30 -40.76
CA ILE A 859 13.20 31.25 -40.32
C ILE A 859 12.17 31.38 -41.45
N LEU A 860 10.91 31.11 -41.13
CA LEU A 860 9.76 31.21 -42.03
C LEU A 860 9.17 32.63 -41.98
N GLY A 861 9.14 33.23 -40.79
CA GLY A 861 8.81 34.64 -40.59
C GLY A 861 8.73 35.02 -39.11
N ILE A 862 8.14 36.19 -38.86
CA ILE A 862 8.04 36.80 -37.52
C ILE A 862 6.64 37.40 -37.33
N MET A 863 6.13 37.33 -36.10
CA MET A 863 4.85 37.92 -35.66
C MET A 863 5.11 38.99 -34.60
N PHE A 864 4.40 40.12 -34.69
CA PHE A 864 4.72 41.39 -34.04
C PHE A 864 3.53 42.14 -33.43
N ASP A 865 2.29 41.96 -33.91
CA ASP A 865 1.11 42.69 -33.39
C ASP A 865 0.08 41.78 -32.71
N ASP A 866 -0.85 42.40 -31.99
CA ASP A 866 -1.90 41.75 -31.18
C ASP A 866 -3.14 41.33 -31.99
N ALA A 867 -3.32 41.84 -33.21
CA ALA A 867 -4.44 41.51 -34.11
C ALA A 867 -4.13 40.32 -35.05
N SER A 868 -2.84 39.99 -35.24
CA SER A 868 -2.36 38.76 -35.88
C SER A 868 -2.78 37.50 -35.12
N LEU A 869 -3.03 37.65 -33.81
CA LEU A 869 -3.72 36.73 -32.94
C LEU A 869 -5.24 37.01 -33.05
N ALA A 870 -6.08 36.19 -33.66
CA ALA A 870 -5.86 34.87 -34.26
C ALA A 870 -7.01 34.59 -35.26
N ALA A 871 -7.31 33.30 -35.50
CA ALA A 871 -8.62 32.88 -36.00
C ALA A 871 -9.37 32.01 -34.97
N THR A 872 -8.83 30.85 -34.60
CA THR A 872 -9.46 29.95 -33.60
C THR A 872 -8.51 29.11 -32.72
N ASP A 873 -7.18 29.28 -32.82
CA ASP A 873 -6.24 28.28 -32.28
C ASP A 873 -5.28 28.71 -31.16
N LYS A 874 -4.81 27.72 -30.38
CA LYS A 874 -4.22 27.90 -29.04
C LYS A 874 -2.70 28.05 -29.05
N ILE A 875 -2.22 29.26 -29.30
CA ILE A 875 -0.84 29.65 -28.93
C ILE A 875 -0.86 30.16 -27.48
N LEU A 876 -0.58 29.25 -26.54
CA LEU A 876 -0.56 29.42 -25.08
C LEU A 876 -1.89 29.80 -24.40
N GLY A 877 -2.58 28.77 -23.87
CA GLY A 877 -3.63 28.94 -22.86
C GLY A 877 -3.01 29.25 -21.48
N SER A 878 -2.68 30.52 -21.27
CA SER A 878 -2.02 31.12 -20.10
C SER A 878 -0.54 30.74 -19.85
N ILE A 879 0.33 31.75 -19.96
CA ILE A 879 1.04 32.28 -18.77
C ILE A 879 0.74 33.78 -18.75
N GLY A 880 0.09 34.26 -17.69
CA GLY A 880 -0.25 35.68 -17.45
C GLY A 880 -1.61 36.16 -18.03
N ASP A 881 -2.45 36.78 -17.19
CA ASP A 881 -3.45 37.77 -17.65
C ASP A 881 -2.70 39.03 -18.09
N TYR A 882 -3.17 39.62 -19.19
CA TYR A 882 -2.42 40.55 -20.01
C TYR A 882 -3.28 41.77 -20.36
N GLY A 883 -3.70 42.46 -19.29
CA GLY A 883 -4.55 43.64 -19.31
C GLY A 883 -4.10 44.81 -20.19
N VAL A 884 -5.04 45.75 -20.36
CA VAL A 884 -5.12 46.72 -21.47
C VAL A 884 -4.15 47.91 -21.33
N THR A 885 -2.88 47.68 -21.61
CA THR A 885 -1.91 48.70 -22.01
C THR A 885 -1.27 48.34 -23.35
N SER A 886 -0.88 49.35 -24.13
CA SER A 886 -0.71 49.30 -25.60
C SER A 886 0.50 48.55 -26.15
N ASP A 887 1.38 48.04 -25.28
CA ASP A 887 2.78 47.82 -25.64
C ASP A 887 3.12 46.33 -25.87
N ARG A 888 2.09 45.52 -26.17
CA ARG A 888 2.17 44.06 -26.38
C ARG A 888 2.68 43.62 -27.76
N GLY A 889 3.09 44.58 -28.59
CA GLY A 889 3.71 44.36 -29.89
C GLY A 889 5.00 45.16 -30.05
N LEU A 890 5.91 44.66 -30.90
CA LEU A 890 7.25 45.23 -31.03
C LEU A 890 7.25 46.56 -31.79
N THR A 891 7.14 47.67 -31.05
CA THR A 891 7.19 49.02 -31.61
C THR A 891 8.63 49.44 -31.92
N LEU A 892 9.06 49.24 -33.17
CA LEU A 892 10.34 49.73 -33.68
C LEU A 892 10.35 51.27 -33.71
N MET A 893 11.06 51.90 -32.76
CA MET A 893 11.07 53.34 -32.52
C MET A 893 11.68 54.16 -33.66
N GLY A 894 11.04 55.29 -33.98
CA GLY A 894 11.26 56.09 -35.20
C GLY A 894 12.65 56.71 -35.41
N SER A 895 12.93 57.10 -36.65
CA SER A 895 14.26 57.50 -37.14
C SER A 895 14.83 58.76 -36.48
N GLY A 896 16.06 58.66 -35.95
CA GLY A 896 16.88 59.83 -35.61
C GLY A 896 18.18 59.49 -34.87
N SER A 897 18.11 58.64 -33.85
CA SER A 897 19.22 58.44 -32.90
C SER A 897 19.36 57.02 -32.31
N THR A 898 18.28 56.26 -32.15
CA THR A 898 18.30 54.92 -31.53
C THR A 898 18.90 53.85 -32.45
N GLY A 899 18.45 53.82 -33.72
CA GLY A 899 18.99 52.96 -34.76
C GLY A 899 18.47 51.51 -34.77
N ASP A 900 17.27 51.28 -34.23
CA ASP A 900 16.66 49.96 -34.07
C ASP A 900 16.36 49.25 -35.42
N PHE A 901 16.47 47.93 -35.43
CA PHE A 901 16.21 47.06 -36.59
C PHE A 901 16.03 45.58 -36.17
N ILE A 902 15.42 44.81 -37.07
CA ILE A 902 15.56 43.34 -37.14
C ILE A 902 16.05 42.97 -38.54
N LYS A 903 17.01 42.06 -38.66
CA LYS A 903 17.62 41.62 -39.92
C LYS A 903 17.70 40.09 -39.97
N ILE A 904 17.37 39.50 -41.12
CA ILE A 904 17.65 38.10 -41.43
C ILE A 904 18.84 37.99 -42.41
N SER A 905 19.64 36.94 -42.25
CA SER A 905 20.75 36.56 -43.14
C SER A 905 20.30 36.05 -44.51
N ALA A 906 21.28 35.78 -45.39
CA ALA A 906 21.02 35.25 -46.73
C ALA A 906 20.52 33.79 -46.72
N ASP A 907 20.99 32.98 -45.76
CA ASP A 907 20.58 31.58 -45.55
C ASP A 907 19.24 31.42 -44.79
N ARG A 908 18.71 32.53 -44.24
CA ARG A 908 17.55 32.56 -43.33
C ARG A 908 17.73 31.79 -42.01
N LEU A 909 18.97 31.51 -41.60
CA LEU A 909 19.28 30.88 -40.31
C LEU A 909 19.59 31.90 -39.20
N THR A 910 20.05 33.11 -39.54
CA THR A 910 20.52 34.10 -38.55
C THR A 910 19.63 35.34 -38.46
N LEU A 911 19.06 35.57 -37.28
CA LEU A 911 18.42 36.80 -36.82
C LEU A 911 19.47 37.73 -36.22
N SER A 912 19.46 39.01 -36.58
CA SER A 912 20.26 40.07 -35.93
C SER A 912 19.35 41.24 -35.56
N PHE A 913 19.48 41.81 -34.38
CA PHE A 913 18.58 42.86 -33.91
C PHE A 913 19.28 43.97 -33.11
N ARG A 914 18.60 45.12 -33.02
CA ARG A 914 18.82 46.22 -32.08
C ARG A 914 17.46 46.82 -31.74
N LEU A 915 17.12 46.91 -30.46
CA LEU A 915 15.78 47.23 -29.97
C LEU A 915 15.88 48.08 -28.71
N THR A 916 15.02 49.09 -28.56
CA THR A 916 15.03 50.02 -27.41
C THR A 916 13.65 50.08 -26.75
N ALA A 917 13.57 49.75 -25.46
CA ALA A 917 12.36 49.83 -24.63
C ALA A 917 12.57 50.73 -23.40
N ALA A 918 11.51 51.10 -22.70
CA ALA A 918 11.60 51.81 -21.42
C ALA A 918 11.79 50.82 -20.25
N GLY A 919 12.49 51.24 -19.19
CA GLY A 919 12.85 50.39 -18.04
C GLY A 919 11.66 49.76 -17.30
N ASP A 920 10.47 50.34 -17.45
CA ASP A 920 9.19 49.92 -16.88
C ASP A 920 8.26 49.21 -17.88
N GLN A 921 8.69 48.99 -19.12
CA GLN A 921 7.86 48.43 -20.20
C GLN A 921 8.45 47.12 -20.75
N MET A 922 7.60 46.11 -20.84
CA MET A 922 7.90 44.81 -21.45
C MET A 922 7.47 44.82 -22.92
N GLN A 923 8.31 44.34 -23.83
CA GLN A 923 7.96 44.18 -25.26
C GLN A 923 8.24 42.75 -25.72
N GLN A 924 7.38 42.22 -26.61
CA GLN A 924 7.47 40.83 -27.07
C GLN A 924 7.28 40.68 -28.59
N PHE A 925 7.87 39.63 -29.16
CA PHE A 925 7.63 39.19 -30.54
C PHE A 925 7.96 37.70 -30.72
N ARG A 926 7.49 37.06 -31.80
CA ARG A 926 7.68 35.62 -32.04
C ARG A 926 8.37 35.32 -33.37
N VAL A 927 9.43 34.52 -33.34
CA VAL A 927 10.12 34.01 -34.54
C VAL A 927 9.68 32.57 -34.82
N VAL A 928 9.23 32.32 -36.05
CA VAL A 928 8.74 31.01 -36.49
C VAL A 928 9.77 30.35 -37.41
N THR A 929 10.18 29.12 -37.12
CA THR A 929 11.12 28.33 -37.93
C THR A 929 10.49 27.04 -38.44
N GLY A 930 11.15 26.40 -39.41
CA GLY A 930 10.89 24.99 -39.75
C GLY A 930 11.22 24.04 -38.58
N PHE A 931 10.75 22.79 -38.70
CA PHE A 931 10.88 21.73 -37.69
C PHE A 931 11.87 20.64 -38.13
N MET A 932 12.45 19.91 -37.16
CA MET A 932 13.32 18.74 -37.36
C MET A 932 13.11 17.75 -36.21
N GLY A 933 12.93 16.46 -36.52
CA GLY A 933 12.62 15.42 -35.54
C GLY A 933 13.85 14.74 -34.92
N PRO A 934 13.79 14.23 -33.67
CA PRO A 934 14.89 13.46 -33.09
C PRO A 934 15.00 12.06 -33.70
N GLY A 935 16.18 11.69 -34.22
CA GLY A 935 16.43 10.38 -34.84
C GLY A 935 16.14 10.29 -36.34
N ASP A 936 15.71 11.40 -36.94
CA ASP A 936 15.60 11.61 -38.39
C ASP A 936 17.02 11.86 -38.95
N PHE A 937 17.70 10.78 -39.33
CA PHE A 937 19.07 10.79 -39.82
C PHE A 937 19.17 11.00 -41.33
N ASN A 938 18.09 10.71 -42.08
CA ASN A 938 18.02 10.98 -43.51
C ASN A 938 17.45 12.37 -43.86
N GLY A 939 16.73 13.01 -42.93
CA GLY A 939 16.13 14.34 -43.09
C GLY A 939 14.78 14.34 -43.80
N ASP A 940 14.05 13.22 -43.84
CA ASP A 940 12.74 13.08 -44.50
C ASP A 940 11.54 13.37 -43.57
N GLY A 941 11.78 13.50 -42.26
CA GLY A 941 10.78 13.79 -41.24
C GLY A 941 10.12 12.56 -40.60
N ILE A 942 10.51 11.34 -40.98
CA ILE A 942 9.88 10.08 -40.55
C ILE A 942 10.93 9.10 -40.01
N VAL A 943 11.13 9.06 -38.69
CA VAL A 943 12.08 8.11 -38.07
C VAL A 943 11.69 6.66 -38.38
N ASN A 944 12.50 5.97 -39.19
CA ASN A 944 12.22 4.64 -39.71
C ASN A 944 13.49 3.77 -39.89
N SER A 945 13.39 2.63 -40.58
CA SER A 945 14.52 1.72 -40.80
C SER A 945 15.58 2.27 -41.77
N ALA A 946 15.26 3.30 -42.55
CA ALA A 946 16.24 4.07 -43.31
C ALA A 946 17.24 4.78 -42.38
N ASP A 947 16.78 5.41 -41.31
CA ASP A 947 17.61 6.13 -40.33
C ASP A 947 18.54 5.18 -39.57
N LEU A 948 18.01 4.04 -39.16
CA LEU A 948 18.81 2.94 -38.60
C LEU A 948 19.92 2.52 -39.57
N THR A 949 19.65 2.51 -40.89
CA THR A 949 20.65 2.15 -41.91
C THR A 949 21.73 3.23 -42.06
N VAL A 950 21.36 4.52 -42.04
CA VAL A 950 22.31 5.64 -42.04
C VAL A 950 23.16 5.63 -40.77
N TRP A 951 22.55 5.46 -39.59
CA TRP A 951 23.25 5.39 -38.31
C TRP A 951 24.20 4.19 -38.22
N LYS A 952 23.77 2.98 -38.61
CA LYS A 952 24.66 1.80 -38.63
C LYS A 952 25.85 1.99 -39.57
N THR A 953 25.68 2.71 -40.68
CA THR A 953 26.78 3.04 -41.61
C THR A 953 27.82 3.99 -40.97
N ALA A 954 27.43 4.77 -39.96
CA ALA A 954 28.34 5.69 -39.25
C ALA A 954 29.01 5.08 -38.01
N PHE A 955 28.34 4.19 -37.27
CA PHE A 955 28.81 3.71 -35.95
C PHE A 955 29.01 2.18 -35.86
N GLY A 956 28.27 1.39 -36.64
CA GLY A 956 27.97 -0.04 -36.39
C GLY A 956 29.06 -1.07 -36.73
N THR A 957 30.34 -0.69 -36.63
CA THR A 957 31.48 -1.63 -36.62
C THR A 957 32.49 -1.28 -35.52
N SER A 958 32.08 -0.47 -34.54
CA SER A 958 32.92 0.06 -33.47
C SER A 958 32.22 -0.06 -32.11
N ALA A 959 32.99 -0.01 -31.03
CA ALA A 959 32.46 0.04 -29.65
C ALA A 959 31.71 1.35 -29.30
N ALA A 960 31.39 2.19 -30.29
CA ALA A 960 30.48 3.33 -30.17
C ALA A 960 29.11 3.08 -30.86
N GLY A 961 28.96 1.96 -31.58
CA GLY A 961 27.69 1.49 -32.17
C GLY A 961 27.17 0.18 -31.54
N ASP A 962 27.99 -0.50 -30.74
CA ASP A 962 27.56 -1.52 -29.77
C ASP A 962 27.37 -0.80 -28.43
N ALA A 963 26.12 -0.48 -28.10
CA ALA A 963 25.75 0.41 -27.00
C ALA A 963 25.19 -0.35 -25.79
N ASN A 964 24.80 -1.62 -25.97
CA ASN A 964 24.48 -2.53 -24.86
C ASN A 964 25.70 -3.40 -24.43
N GLY A 965 26.70 -3.58 -25.29
CA GLY A 965 27.90 -4.39 -25.04
C GLY A 965 27.77 -5.88 -25.39
N ASP A 966 26.79 -6.29 -26.20
CA ASP A 966 26.57 -7.68 -26.61
C ASP A 966 27.36 -8.12 -27.87
N GLY A 967 27.94 -7.16 -28.59
CA GLY A 967 28.76 -7.39 -29.79
C GLY A 967 28.00 -7.39 -31.12
N ILE A 968 26.69 -7.09 -31.14
CA ILE A 968 25.84 -7.17 -32.34
C ILE A 968 25.07 -5.86 -32.55
N THR A 969 25.66 -4.86 -33.22
CA THR A 969 24.97 -3.59 -33.51
C THR A 969 23.63 -3.80 -34.23
N ASP A 970 22.55 -3.58 -33.49
CA ASP A 970 21.17 -3.98 -33.75
C ASP A 970 20.23 -2.74 -33.76
N GLY A 971 18.92 -2.89 -33.61
CA GLY A 971 17.98 -1.78 -33.38
C GLY A 971 17.93 -1.34 -31.90
N ALA A 972 18.27 -2.22 -30.96
CA ALA A 972 18.37 -1.89 -29.54
C ALA A 972 19.49 -0.87 -29.29
N ASP A 973 20.67 -1.04 -29.90
CA ASP A 973 21.77 -0.09 -29.78
C ASP A 973 21.43 1.28 -30.33
N PHE A 974 20.66 1.35 -31.42
CA PHE A 974 20.19 2.62 -31.97
C PHE A 974 19.31 3.37 -30.97
N MET A 975 18.39 2.67 -30.30
CA MET A 975 17.54 3.25 -29.25
C MET A 975 18.35 3.68 -28.01
N ILE A 976 19.31 2.85 -27.57
CA ILE A 976 20.17 3.14 -26.41
C ILE A 976 21.12 4.31 -26.71
N TRP A 977 21.70 4.34 -27.91
CA TRP A 977 22.52 5.46 -28.40
C TRP A 977 21.70 6.75 -28.49
N GLN A 978 20.45 6.67 -28.97
CA GLN A 978 19.52 7.81 -29.06
C GLN A 978 19.16 8.35 -27.67
N GLN A 979 18.93 7.46 -26.70
CA GLN A 979 18.72 7.83 -25.29
C GLN A 979 19.96 8.48 -24.67
N ASN A 980 21.16 7.92 -24.91
CA ASN A 980 22.40 8.35 -24.28
C ASN A 980 22.98 9.66 -24.85
N ASN A 981 22.75 9.96 -26.13
CA ASN A 981 23.32 11.15 -26.80
C ASN A 981 22.32 12.31 -26.97
N GLY A 982 21.02 12.05 -26.83
CA GLY A 982 19.97 13.05 -26.93
C GLY A 982 19.76 13.63 -28.34
N THR A 983 18.93 14.67 -28.42
CA THR A 983 18.32 15.14 -29.68
C THR A 983 19.21 16.03 -30.56
N GLY A 984 20.51 16.14 -30.27
CA GLY A 984 21.37 17.23 -30.77
C GLY A 984 22.50 16.87 -31.75
N VAL A 985 22.68 15.59 -32.12
CA VAL A 985 23.86 15.16 -32.89
C VAL A 985 23.65 15.35 -34.41
N ALA A 986 23.95 16.55 -34.91
CA ALA A 986 23.93 16.83 -36.35
C ALA A 986 25.03 16.07 -37.10
N TYR A 987 24.63 15.32 -38.13
CA TYR A 987 25.53 14.50 -38.96
C TYR A 987 26.58 15.38 -39.67
N GLY A 988 27.86 14.99 -39.58
CA GLY A 988 28.97 15.68 -40.24
C GLY A 988 29.63 16.82 -39.45
N SER A 989 29.21 17.11 -38.21
CA SER A 989 29.95 18.08 -37.37
C SER A 989 31.27 17.48 -36.83
N SER A 990 32.37 18.23 -36.92
CA SER A 990 33.71 17.77 -36.54
C SER A 990 33.94 17.58 -35.03
N ALA A 991 32.96 17.95 -34.19
CA ALA A 991 33.02 17.83 -32.73
C ALA A 991 32.85 16.39 -32.21
N VAL A 992 32.33 15.46 -33.02
CA VAL A 992 32.15 14.04 -32.62
C VAL A 992 33.50 13.39 -32.25
N ALA A 993 34.58 13.76 -32.94
CA ALA A 993 35.90 13.20 -32.71
C ALA A 993 36.52 13.59 -31.35
N SER A 994 36.14 14.72 -30.76
CA SER A 994 36.73 15.22 -29.50
C SER A 994 36.06 14.73 -28.22
N ASN A 995 34.82 14.24 -28.30
CA ASN A 995 34.10 13.77 -27.10
C ASN A 995 34.42 12.30 -26.74
N VAL A 996 34.83 11.48 -27.72
CA VAL A 996 35.23 10.08 -27.50
C VAL A 996 36.42 9.95 -26.53
N THR A 997 37.34 10.93 -26.52
CA THR A 997 38.55 10.87 -25.67
C THR A 997 38.33 11.15 -24.18
N ASN A 998 37.22 11.77 -23.77
CA ASN A 998 37.00 12.14 -22.36
C ASN A 998 36.19 11.13 -21.54
N VAL A 999 35.54 10.15 -22.18
CA VAL A 999 34.83 9.06 -21.46
C VAL A 999 35.81 8.05 -20.85
N ALA A 1000 37.02 7.93 -21.43
CA ALA A 1000 38.04 6.95 -21.02
C ALA A 1000 38.77 7.27 -19.68
N ALA A 1001 38.40 8.33 -18.97
CA ALA A 1001 39.21 8.91 -17.90
C ALA A 1001 38.80 8.54 -16.46
N ASN A 1002 37.67 7.84 -16.23
CA ASN A 1002 37.26 7.44 -14.88
C ASN A 1002 36.49 6.10 -14.81
N THR A 1003 37.06 5.06 -15.41
CA THR A 1003 36.55 3.67 -15.31
C THR A 1003 37.36 2.88 -14.28
N THR A 1004 36.88 2.78 -13.04
CA THR A 1004 37.33 1.76 -12.09
C THR A 1004 36.63 0.42 -12.40
N SER A 1005 37.42 -0.63 -12.65
CA SER A 1005 36.93 -1.98 -12.96
C SER A 1005 36.00 -2.49 -11.84
N VAL A 1006 34.73 -2.84 -12.10
CA VAL A 1006 34.23 -3.98 -12.91
C VAL A 1006 34.61 -5.34 -12.30
N ALA A 1007 33.57 -6.11 -11.97
CA ALA A 1007 33.60 -7.56 -11.88
C ALA A 1007 32.56 -8.10 -12.87
N ALA A 1008 33.01 -8.72 -13.96
CA ALA A 1008 32.11 -9.25 -14.99
C ALA A 1008 31.59 -10.65 -14.62
N VAL A 1009 30.32 -10.92 -14.92
CA VAL A 1009 29.76 -12.28 -14.88
C VAL A 1009 30.06 -12.98 -16.22
N PRO A 1010 30.72 -14.14 -16.24
CA PRO A 1010 31.04 -14.83 -17.49
C PRO A 1010 29.86 -15.69 -17.98
N GLU A 1011 29.11 -15.20 -18.96
CA GLU A 1011 28.18 -16.00 -19.75
C GLU A 1011 28.94 -17.00 -20.67
N PRO A 1012 28.33 -18.16 -21.03
CA PRO A 1012 29.06 -19.29 -21.59
C PRO A 1012 29.33 -19.14 -23.10
N SER A 1013 30.59 -19.34 -23.50
CA SER A 1013 30.98 -19.37 -24.92
C SER A 1013 30.16 -20.39 -25.73
N ALA A 1014 29.87 -20.08 -27.01
CA ALA A 1014 28.99 -20.86 -27.88
C ALA A 1014 29.39 -22.35 -28.05
N ALA A 1015 30.64 -22.73 -27.75
CA ALA A 1015 31.08 -24.12 -27.67
C ALA A 1015 30.30 -24.96 -26.63
N ALA A 1016 29.75 -24.33 -25.59
CA ALA A 1016 28.94 -25.01 -24.57
C ALA A 1016 27.53 -25.39 -25.05
N MET A 1017 26.87 -24.52 -25.85
CA MET A 1017 25.51 -24.80 -26.34
C MET A 1017 25.45 -26.03 -27.26
N LEU A 1018 26.52 -26.29 -28.02
CA LEU A 1018 26.67 -27.49 -28.85
C LEU A 1018 26.76 -28.81 -28.06
N LEU A 1019 27.19 -28.76 -26.78
CA LEU A 1019 27.17 -29.93 -25.88
C LEU A 1019 25.80 -30.13 -25.22
N ILE A 1020 25.10 -29.05 -24.88
CA ILE A 1020 23.75 -29.12 -24.28
C ILE A 1020 22.74 -29.72 -25.28
N GLY A 1021 22.85 -29.38 -26.57
CA GLY A 1021 22.00 -29.93 -27.63
C GLY A 1021 22.13 -31.45 -27.86
N MET A 1022 23.26 -32.08 -27.47
CA MET A 1022 23.45 -33.53 -27.62
C MET A 1022 23.17 -34.34 -26.34
N ALA A 1023 23.07 -33.70 -25.19
CA ALA A 1023 22.73 -34.39 -23.93
C ALA A 1023 21.23 -34.78 -23.89
N ALA A 1024 20.35 -33.93 -24.39
CA ALA A 1024 18.89 -34.12 -24.34
C ALA A 1024 18.39 -35.34 -25.13
N SER A 1025 19.09 -35.74 -26.18
CA SER A 1025 18.68 -36.85 -27.08
C SER A 1025 19.17 -38.23 -26.64
N ALA A 1026 20.10 -38.31 -25.68
CA ALA A 1026 20.63 -39.59 -25.18
C ALA A 1026 19.79 -40.20 -24.03
N ALA A 1027 19.18 -39.36 -23.18
CA ALA A 1027 18.49 -39.82 -21.97
C ALA A 1027 17.18 -40.58 -22.23
N GLY A 1028 16.49 -40.29 -23.34
CA GLY A 1028 15.15 -40.84 -23.64
C GLY A 1028 15.09 -42.31 -24.06
N ILE A 1029 16.22 -42.96 -24.35
CA ILE A 1029 16.24 -44.26 -25.05
C ILE A 1029 16.64 -45.46 -24.18
N GLN A 1030 17.27 -45.27 -23.00
CA GLN A 1030 17.69 -46.38 -22.13
C GLN A 1030 17.14 -46.33 -20.69
N ARG A 1031 15.86 -46.70 -20.52
CA ARG A 1031 15.38 -47.39 -19.29
C ARG A 1031 14.09 -48.23 -19.40
N ARG A 1032 13.91 -48.94 -20.53
CA ARG A 1032 13.01 -50.12 -20.60
C ARG A 1032 13.80 -51.43 -20.81
N LYS A 1033 14.34 -52.03 -19.73
CA LYS A 1033 14.52 -53.49 -19.58
C LYS A 1033 15.07 -53.91 -18.20
N LYS A 1034 14.47 -54.98 -17.66
CA LYS A 1034 14.90 -55.89 -16.58
C LYS A 1034 15.21 -55.30 -15.19
N ALA A 1035 14.43 -55.77 -14.21
CA ALA A 1035 14.76 -55.79 -12.78
C ALA A 1035 15.50 -57.09 -12.41
N VAL A 1036 15.49 -57.44 -11.11
CA VAL A 1036 15.68 -58.78 -10.48
C VAL A 1036 17.00 -59.00 -9.69
N ARG A 1037 16.85 -58.86 -8.36
CA ARG A 1037 17.35 -59.71 -7.23
C ARG A 1037 18.76 -59.58 -6.61
N ILE A 1038 18.68 -59.66 -5.28
CA ILE A 1038 19.58 -60.28 -4.28
C ILE A 1038 20.82 -59.47 -3.85
N GLY A 1039 20.98 -59.44 -2.53
CA GLY A 1039 21.87 -58.66 -1.68
C GLY A 1039 21.27 -58.70 -0.28
#